data_AF-A0A812LVG8-F1
#
_entry.id   AF-A0A812LVG8-F1
#
_cell.length_a   1.000
_cell.length_b   1.000
_cell.length_c   1.000
_cell.angle_alpha   90.00
_cell.angle_beta   90.00
_cell.angle_gamma   90.00
#
_symmetry.space_group_name_H-M   'P 1'
#
loop_
_entity.id
_entity.type
_entity.pdbx_description
1 polymer ?
#
loop_
_entity_poly.entity_id
_entity_poly.type
_entity_poly.pdbx_seq_one_letter_code
_entity_poly.pdbx_strand_id
1 'polypeptide(L)'
;MRVVDFDYFPSTEAAVWEDGETDRQCLAYAIKSDEAADALANHEVGIRVWEDADAETDEVICLRVVAVNNNTANIETRLLRVVILEPDNQGDSRTSLWCTQGVNCTLNLTGLHYTPGARVALAQDCSDLECERPSATTVSEQSYVHVITAAESLLVQPGKWFLCRCFAFDMVKHDADEGENSTVTHYETQAIQMLFYEGPSDSNLAYCTLGWPNCSVSLPFSTGTPDVETSLRILAACPLPGQTVEGTDAPSVQALIWGGVANQTETGPYPMADVQALYDAGAGLYGLCWCKSVPGRPCVDLEDYIVPAGLFVLVGPYPQELTQIYMGDTLQVAIAGTGLSANDRLEIKPSCGSPKSFLVTETTDGYNFDFGVVQEQSIPPGQYNFCWCREYSTEMACNLPDHWRLVGDITVICTGDSYNNGGVCNQCGLPWNGPNEDKTGCVMYADRALAIIFMNLFLTLAFFLLSLQLELTHPDRARPAETPGAHWFEGKTGWRVSGRRVLIEDISVEGEGDHLVVTTLGSHFLRVGTTFRVHFTQTNHYLLDGQYKRATVVDGSRLDLHNLDGTFFAADASGGFFVLSIPCTFWYAQAYACVPLLLFCTTLIVAGTSMVTFAPPYPVAVTLVTAVQMAIALLFRGLWKSRRVQTPLRRRLQQYIAMIDSQNPRPQPCDRGASRAVTAFRLFELFEFFQAFIKFRTMYYIDPNLVRPITRKHKLSFAERVGPQQVQFFISHWWGTPFVRFCESVRRHAVQISGSEDESTWKLVSYWICTFSNNQYRIKEELGTYHKDSSFYLALHSGVCKGTAMIMDERASLLNRSWCLFELLQTVTLEKTQANFTGLYFCTPTGVLNNGDATVELAMNIGKRIAGLSLQSATATSQDDKDMINKLVLEEMGSFHRIDRILRGHLADALKKCQGMVDEQFDNLFTELQGNAPENELESMGESHGESPVPDESVVSMV
;
A
#
# COMPACT_ATOMS: atom_id res chain seq x y z
N MET A 1 75.55 -3.74 53.34
CA MET A 1 75.54 -4.77 54.40
C MET A 1 74.63 -5.90 53.96
N ARG A 2 75.16 -7.08 53.58
CA ARG A 2 74.36 -8.31 53.46
C ARG A 2 74.73 -9.20 54.63
N VAL A 3 73.78 -9.40 55.54
CA VAL A 3 73.82 -10.54 56.48
C VAL A 3 73.21 -11.71 55.71
N VAL A 4 73.99 -12.77 55.52
CA VAL A 4 73.47 -14.06 55.05
C VAL A 4 73.46 -14.96 56.29
N ASP A 5 72.27 -15.38 56.73
CA ASP A 5 72.14 -16.40 57.77
C ASP A 5 72.50 -17.77 57.17
N PHE A 6 73.25 -18.59 57.93
CA PHE A 6 73.72 -19.91 57.50
C PHE A 6 73.00 -21.00 58.31
N ASP A 7 72.49 -22.02 57.63
CA ASP A 7 71.90 -23.20 58.28
C ASP A 7 72.94 -24.29 58.53
N TYR A 8 72.93 -24.84 59.76
CA TYR A 8 73.83 -25.90 60.23
C TYR A 8 73.09 -27.24 60.29
N PHE A 9 73.58 -28.27 59.59
CA PHE A 9 73.06 -29.63 59.66
C PHE A 9 74.16 -30.65 60.03
N PRO A 10 74.22 -31.14 61.28
CA PRO A 10 75.03 -32.31 61.60
C PRO A 10 74.26 -33.58 61.22
N SER A 11 74.51 -34.14 60.04
CA SER A 11 73.96 -35.46 59.69
C SER A 11 74.81 -36.58 60.30
N THR A 12 74.16 -37.56 60.91
CA THR A 12 74.79 -38.75 61.52
C THR A 12 74.86 -39.97 60.58
N GLU A 13 74.36 -39.85 59.35
CA GLU A 13 74.36 -40.92 58.35
C GLU A 13 75.41 -40.69 57.27
N ALA A 14 76.02 -41.78 56.77
CA ALA A 14 77.03 -41.71 55.72
C ALA A 14 76.39 -41.33 54.38
N ALA A 15 76.87 -40.27 53.75
CA ALA A 15 76.46 -39.96 52.38
C ALA A 15 77.12 -40.98 51.44
N VAL A 16 76.31 -41.63 50.58
CA VAL A 16 76.77 -42.57 49.55
C VAL A 16 76.77 -41.83 48.21
N TRP A 17 77.92 -41.72 47.57
CA TRP A 17 78.07 -41.05 46.27
C TRP A 17 77.73 -42.01 45.12
N GLU A 18 77.46 -41.50 43.91
CA GLU A 18 77.02 -42.31 42.76
C GLU A 18 77.99 -43.46 42.39
N ASP A 19 79.26 -43.31 42.76
CA ASP A 19 80.32 -44.31 42.54
C ASP A 19 80.36 -45.40 43.63
N GLY A 20 79.54 -45.25 44.68
CA GLY A 20 79.36 -46.22 45.76
C GLY A 20 80.26 -46.03 46.99
N GLU A 21 81.06 -44.97 47.07
CA GLU A 21 81.79 -44.64 48.30
C GLU A 21 80.88 -44.01 49.36
N THR A 22 81.05 -44.42 50.62
CA THR A 22 80.31 -43.88 51.77
C THR A 22 81.27 -43.31 52.81
N ASP A 23 81.16 -42.04 53.17
CA ASP A 23 81.89 -41.45 54.31
C ASP A 23 80.94 -40.72 55.28
N ARG A 24 81.25 -40.78 56.58
CA ARG A 24 80.29 -40.55 57.69
C ARG A 24 80.17 -39.12 58.19
N GLN A 25 80.90 -38.15 57.63
CA GLN A 25 80.87 -36.77 58.13
C GLN A 25 81.03 -35.77 56.98
N CYS A 26 79.90 -35.28 56.48
CA CYS A 26 79.85 -34.30 55.40
C CYS A 26 79.00 -33.10 55.83
N LEU A 27 79.56 -31.90 55.67
CA LEU A 27 78.85 -30.62 55.76
C LEU A 27 78.52 -30.19 54.33
N ALA A 28 77.25 -29.98 54.01
CA ALA A 28 76.78 -29.68 52.65
C ALA A 28 76.71 -28.16 52.39
N TYR A 29 77.20 -27.69 51.24
CA TYR A 29 77.11 -26.30 50.76
C TYR A 29 76.92 -26.24 49.24
N ALA A 30 76.27 -25.19 48.71
CA ALA A 30 76.17 -24.91 47.28
C ALA A 30 76.83 -23.55 46.93
N ILE A 31 77.96 -23.56 46.23
CA ILE A 31 78.64 -22.34 45.73
C ILE A 31 78.08 -22.02 44.34
N LYS A 32 77.74 -20.74 44.09
CA LYS A 32 77.17 -20.27 42.81
C LYS A 32 78.14 -19.52 41.90
N SER A 33 79.45 -19.49 42.19
CA SER A 33 80.43 -18.84 41.31
C SER A 33 81.86 -19.38 41.49
N ASP A 34 82.57 -19.46 40.37
CA ASP A 34 83.93 -20.01 40.26
C ASP A 34 84.98 -19.25 41.12
N GLU A 35 84.83 -17.93 41.27
CA GLU A 35 85.78 -17.08 42.01
C GLU A 35 85.78 -17.31 43.53
N ALA A 36 84.70 -17.89 44.08
CA ALA A 36 84.57 -18.19 45.50
C ALA A 36 85.25 -19.52 45.90
N ALA A 37 85.38 -20.45 44.96
CA ALA A 37 86.08 -21.71 45.17
C ALA A 37 87.61 -21.49 45.27
N ASP A 38 88.16 -20.67 44.38
CA ASP A 38 89.60 -20.32 44.35
C ASP A 38 90.06 -19.56 45.60
N ALA A 39 89.18 -18.75 46.20
CA ALA A 39 89.48 -18.01 47.43
C ALA A 39 89.58 -18.93 48.67
N LEU A 40 88.81 -20.02 48.70
CA LEU A 40 88.83 -21.02 49.78
C LEU A 40 90.07 -21.92 49.70
N ALA A 41 90.50 -22.31 48.49
CA ALA A 41 91.63 -23.21 48.26
C ALA A 41 92.98 -22.63 48.73
N ASN A 42 93.10 -21.30 48.79
CA ASN A 42 94.35 -20.60 49.09
C ASN A 42 94.50 -20.16 50.57
N HIS A 43 93.58 -20.51 51.47
CA HIS A 43 93.64 -20.11 52.88
C HIS A 43 94.24 -21.19 53.81
N GLU A 44 95.25 -20.82 54.59
CA GLU A 44 96.05 -21.67 55.51
C GLU A 44 95.30 -22.10 56.80
N VAL A 45 94.01 -22.42 56.72
CA VAL A 45 93.28 -23.13 57.78
C VAL A 45 92.81 -24.42 57.17
N GLY A 46 93.26 -25.56 57.74
CA GLY A 46 93.19 -26.91 57.18
C GLY A 46 91.79 -27.41 56.80
N ILE A 47 91.25 -26.84 55.72
CA ILE A 47 90.05 -27.21 55.00
C ILE A 47 90.56 -27.72 53.66
N ARG A 48 90.38 -29.02 53.41
CA ARG A 48 90.80 -29.66 52.17
C ARG A 48 89.57 -29.82 51.29
N VAL A 49 89.53 -29.10 50.18
CA VAL A 49 88.51 -29.29 49.12
C VAL A 49 88.97 -30.46 48.24
N TRP A 50 88.03 -31.32 47.84
CA TRP A 50 88.34 -32.52 47.05
C TRP A 50 88.62 -32.14 45.59
N GLU A 51 89.63 -32.76 44.97
CA GLU A 51 90.14 -32.39 43.63
C GLU A 51 89.19 -32.73 42.45
N ASP A 52 88.11 -33.48 42.65
CA ASP A 52 87.15 -33.86 41.59
C ASP A 52 85.84 -33.04 41.61
N ALA A 53 85.72 -32.01 42.45
CA ALA A 53 84.49 -31.22 42.62
C ALA A 53 84.31 -30.06 41.63
N ASP A 54 85.00 -30.09 40.48
CA ASP A 54 85.03 -28.97 39.54
C ASP A 54 84.27 -29.30 38.25
N ALA A 55 83.07 -28.70 38.12
CA ALA A 55 82.53 -28.04 36.91
C ALA A 55 81.03 -28.28 36.59
N GLU A 56 80.13 -28.44 37.57
CA GLU A 56 78.68 -28.29 37.33
C GLU A 56 77.99 -27.42 38.40
N THR A 57 77.18 -26.44 37.93
CA THR A 57 76.34 -25.60 38.78
C THR A 57 75.19 -26.45 39.35
N ASP A 58 75.41 -27.08 40.50
CA ASP A 58 74.45 -27.57 41.51
C ASP A 58 75.08 -28.62 42.45
N GLU A 59 76.39 -28.82 42.43
CA GLU A 59 77.05 -29.79 43.30
C GLU A 59 77.25 -29.32 44.74
N VAL A 60 77.05 -30.28 45.66
CA VAL A 60 77.20 -30.10 47.09
C VAL A 60 78.65 -30.38 47.49
N ILE A 61 79.37 -29.36 47.96
CA ILE A 61 80.77 -29.55 48.41
C ILE A 61 80.77 -30.03 49.87
N CYS A 62 81.45 -31.14 50.15
CA CYS A 62 81.76 -31.58 51.52
C CYS A 62 83.03 -30.93 52.05
N LEU A 63 82.91 -30.19 53.15
CA LEU A 63 84.07 -29.64 53.87
C LEU A 63 84.45 -30.54 55.04
N ARG A 64 85.67 -31.11 55.01
CA ARG A 64 86.25 -31.86 56.13
C ARG A 64 87.18 -30.98 56.95
N VAL A 65 86.85 -30.77 58.22
CA VAL A 65 87.74 -30.09 59.18
C VAL A 65 88.62 -31.13 59.87
N VAL A 66 89.95 -31.00 59.79
CA VAL A 66 90.88 -31.95 60.43
C VAL A 66 91.71 -31.24 61.49
N ALA A 67 91.79 -31.82 62.69
CA ALA A 67 92.68 -31.33 63.74
C ALA A 67 94.14 -31.48 63.31
N VAL A 68 94.88 -30.37 63.29
CA VAL A 68 96.32 -30.40 63.04
C VAL A 68 97.04 -30.73 64.35
N ASN A 69 97.91 -31.75 64.32
CA ASN A 69 98.67 -32.18 65.50
C ASN A 69 99.46 -31.00 66.10
N ASN A 70 99.46 -30.89 67.44
CA ASN A 70 100.02 -29.81 68.29
C ASN A 70 99.18 -28.53 68.51
N ASN A 71 97.89 -28.50 68.15
CA ASN A 71 97.03 -27.37 68.53
C ASN A 71 96.12 -27.73 69.72
N THR A 72 96.10 -26.89 70.78
CA THR A 72 95.29 -27.07 72.00
C THR A 72 93.98 -26.29 71.97
N ALA A 73 93.64 -25.66 70.85
CA ALA A 73 92.40 -24.91 70.70
C ALA A 73 91.18 -25.84 70.68
N ASN A 74 90.20 -25.59 71.55
CA ASN A 74 88.90 -26.26 71.54
C ASN A 74 87.93 -25.40 70.71
N ILE A 75 87.36 -25.96 69.65
CA ILE A 75 86.43 -25.26 68.75
C ILE A 75 85.00 -25.50 69.26
N GLU A 76 84.36 -24.47 69.81
CA GLU A 76 82.92 -24.50 70.11
C GLU A 76 82.12 -24.32 68.82
N THR A 77 81.51 -25.42 68.36
CA THR A 77 80.87 -25.56 67.04
C THR A 77 79.58 -24.74 66.83
N ARG A 78 79.10 -23.99 67.83
CA ARG A 78 77.82 -23.24 67.73
C ARG A 78 77.95 -21.78 67.29
N LEU A 79 79.16 -21.26 67.11
CA LEU A 79 79.39 -19.80 66.99
C LEU A 79 80.36 -19.38 65.88
N LEU A 80 80.49 -20.17 64.81
CA LEU A 80 81.24 -19.68 63.63
C LEU A 80 80.35 -18.77 62.79
N ARG A 81 80.65 -17.46 62.74
CA ARG A 81 80.09 -16.51 61.78
C ARG A 81 81.21 -15.87 60.97
N VAL A 82 81.09 -15.87 59.65
CA VAL A 82 81.99 -15.19 58.71
C VAL A 82 81.19 -14.08 58.03
N VAL A 83 81.71 -12.86 58.03
CA VAL A 83 81.09 -11.69 57.39
C VAL A 83 82.07 -11.10 56.38
N ILE A 84 81.68 -11.03 55.12
CA ILE A 84 82.45 -10.37 54.05
C ILE A 84 81.66 -9.15 53.58
N LEU A 85 82.32 -7.99 53.53
CA LEU A 85 81.76 -6.73 53.03
C LEU A 85 82.46 -6.38 51.71
N GLU A 86 81.70 -6.25 50.63
CA GLU A 86 82.19 -5.62 49.40
C GLU A 86 81.42 -4.33 49.06
N PRO A 87 82.12 -3.27 48.62
CA PRO A 87 81.53 -2.01 48.17
C PRO A 87 81.26 -1.99 46.65
N ASP A 88 80.14 -1.35 46.28
CA ASP A 88 79.65 -0.97 44.94
C ASP A 88 80.62 -1.02 43.74
N ASN A 89 80.17 -1.61 42.62
CA ASN A 89 79.66 -0.83 41.48
C ASN A 89 79.15 -1.70 40.31
N GLN A 90 77.94 -1.35 39.86
CA GLN A 90 77.43 -1.45 38.48
C GLN A 90 77.38 -2.84 37.83
N GLY A 91 76.36 -3.60 38.21
CA GLY A 91 75.87 -4.77 37.49
C GLY A 91 74.58 -5.25 38.15
N ASP A 92 73.52 -5.36 37.36
CA ASP A 92 72.12 -5.59 37.72
C ASP A 92 71.85 -6.73 38.73
N SER A 93 70.64 -6.71 39.34
CA SER A 93 69.98 -7.81 40.09
C SER A 93 70.00 -7.83 41.64
N ARG A 94 69.70 -6.70 42.28
CA ARG A 94 68.52 -6.66 43.18
C ARG A 94 67.69 -5.44 42.79
N THR A 95 66.71 -5.71 41.92
CA THR A 95 65.90 -4.77 41.16
C THR A 95 65.25 -3.72 42.05
N SER A 96 65.42 -2.43 41.73
CA SER A 96 64.46 -1.42 42.20
C SER A 96 63.11 -1.78 41.58
N LEU A 97 62.11 -2.08 42.41
CA LEU A 97 60.82 -2.54 41.91
C LEU A 97 59.89 -1.34 41.73
N TRP A 98 59.33 -1.21 40.52
CA TRP A 98 58.34 -0.19 40.19
C TRP A 98 56.96 -0.77 40.40
N CYS A 99 56.17 -0.10 41.23
CA CYS A 99 54.77 -0.43 41.49
C CYS A 99 53.89 0.69 40.92
N THR A 100 52.82 0.33 40.23
CA THR A 100 51.83 1.29 39.74
C THR A 100 50.70 1.42 40.75
N GLN A 101 50.30 2.65 41.08
CA GLN A 101 49.11 2.86 41.91
C GLN A 101 47.88 2.19 41.28
N GLY A 102 47.05 1.56 42.11
CA GLY A 102 45.86 0.85 41.66
C GLY A 102 46.10 -0.50 40.99
N VAL A 103 47.35 -0.97 40.86
CA VAL A 103 47.68 -2.32 40.37
C VAL A 103 48.28 -3.15 41.51
N ASN A 104 48.01 -4.46 41.53
CA ASN A 104 48.64 -5.37 42.49
C ASN A 104 50.15 -5.40 42.23
N CYS A 105 50.94 -5.03 43.22
CA CYS A 105 52.39 -5.11 43.15
C CYS A 105 52.88 -6.36 43.87
N THR A 106 53.29 -7.36 43.10
CA THR A 106 53.74 -8.65 43.64
C THR A 106 55.23 -8.60 43.97
N LEU A 107 55.55 -8.67 45.26
CA LEU A 107 56.90 -8.74 45.78
C LEU A 107 57.30 -10.20 45.96
N ASN A 108 58.30 -10.64 45.22
CA ASN A 108 58.89 -11.95 45.45
C ASN A 108 59.95 -11.83 46.56
N LEU A 109 59.64 -12.45 47.70
CA LEU A 109 60.48 -12.48 48.90
C LEU A 109 61.19 -13.84 49.07
N THR A 110 61.18 -14.68 48.02
CA THR A 110 61.85 -16.00 48.04
C THR A 110 63.34 -15.84 48.33
N GLY A 111 63.84 -16.62 49.29
CA GLY A 111 65.24 -16.55 49.75
C GLY A 111 65.48 -15.65 50.96
N LEU A 112 64.44 -15.08 51.57
CA LEU A 112 64.52 -14.41 52.88
C LEU A 112 64.03 -15.36 53.97
N HIS A 113 64.89 -15.72 54.92
CA HIS A 113 64.48 -16.50 56.11
C HIS A 113 63.70 -15.62 57.09
N TYR A 114 62.49 -16.04 57.45
CA TYR A 114 61.63 -15.39 58.42
C TYR A 114 61.67 -16.15 59.75
N THR A 115 61.82 -15.42 60.85
CA THR A 115 61.53 -15.99 62.17
C THR A 115 60.01 -16.02 62.38
N PRO A 116 59.46 -17.08 63.03
CA PRO A 116 58.04 -17.11 63.37
C PRO A 116 57.66 -15.84 64.14
N GLY A 117 56.72 -15.05 63.59
CA GLY A 117 56.27 -13.78 64.20
C GLY A 117 56.88 -12.49 63.62
N ALA A 118 57.78 -12.57 62.64
CA ALA A 118 58.26 -11.39 61.92
C ALA A 118 57.13 -10.70 61.13
N ARG A 119 57.08 -9.37 61.17
CA ARG A 119 56.10 -8.57 60.41
C ARG A 119 56.80 -7.80 59.29
N VAL A 120 56.05 -7.49 58.25
CA VAL A 120 56.53 -6.64 57.15
C VAL A 120 55.60 -5.44 57.03
N ALA A 121 56.18 -4.24 56.90
CA ALA A 121 55.46 -2.98 56.75
C ALA A 121 56.02 -2.20 55.55
N LEU A 122 55.15 -1.46 54.87
CA LEU A 122 55.53 -0.54 53.80
C LEU A 122 55.59 0.88 54.37
N ALA A 123 56.75 1.54 54.28
CA ALA A 123 56.95 2.88 54.82
C ALA A 123 57.88 3.72 53.94
N GLN A 124 57.80 5.04 54.02
CA GLN A 124 58.74 5.94 53.34
C GLN A 124 60.14 5.93 54.00
N ASP A 125 60.22 5.47 55.25
CA ASP A 125 61.44 5.24 55.99
C ASP A 125 61.25 4.08 57.00
N CYS A 126 62.26 3.23 57.18
CA CYS A 126 62.19 2.09 58.09
C CYS A 126 62.63 2.49 59.48
N SER A 127 61.69 2.99 60.28
CA SER A 127 61.89 3.31 61.69
C SER A 127 61.05 2.42 62.60
N ASP A 128 61.46 2.27 63.86
CA ASP A 128 60.80 1.39 64.84
C ASP A 128 59.32 1.75 65.07
N LEU A 129 58.95 3.04 64.90
CA LEU A 129 57.57 3.52 65.01
C LEU A 129 56.62 2.96 63.93
N GLU A 130 57.14 2.68 62.74
CA GLU A 130 56.31 2.20 61.63
C GLU A 130 55.89 0.73 61.82
N CYS A 131 56.64 -0.03 62.63
CA CYS A 131 56.33 -1.43 62.95
C CYS A 131 55.27 -1.62 64.05
N GLU A 132 54.95 -0.57 64.79
CA GLU A 132 53.84 -0.56 65.76
C GLU A 132 52.48 -0.32 65.09
N ARG A 133 52.46 0.19 63.84
CA ARG A 133 51.21 0.47 63.14
C ARG A 133 50.48 -0.84 62.76
N PRO A 134 49.14 -0.89 62.89
CA PRO A 134 48.35 -2.10 62.61
C PRO A 134 48.33 -2.52 61.13
N SER A 135 48.98 -1.74 60.24
CA SER A 135 49.18 -2.02 58.81
C SER A 135 50.30 -3.02 58.52
N ALA A 136 51.02 -3.52 59.53
CA ALA A 136 52.08 -4.51 59.37
C ALA A 136 51.50 -5.93 59.19
N THR A 137 51.62 -6.48 57.98
CA THR A 137 51.08 -7.80 57.63
C THR A 137 51.98 -8.90 58.20
N THR A 138 51.39 -9.89 58.88
CA THR A 138 52.14 -11.05 59.39
C THR A 138 52.41 -11.99 58.23
N VAL A 139 53.69 -12.21 57.91
CA VAL A 139 54.06 -13.11 56.81
C VAL A 139 53.97 -14.54 57.30
N SER A 140 53.13 -15.35 56.65
CA SER A 140 53.02 -16.79 56.88
C SER A 140 54.27 -17.51 56.37
N GLU A 141 54.77 -18.50 57.11
CA GLU A 141 55.96 -19.32 56.76
C GLU A 141 55.86 -20.00 55.39
N GLN A 142 54.65 -20.09 54.80
CA GLN A 142 54.42 -20.79 53.53
C GLN A 142 54.30 -19.87 52.31
N SER A 143 54.36 -18.54 52.47
CA SER A 143 54.15 -17.58 51.38
C SER A 143 55.38 -16.70 51.15
N TYR A 144 56.23 -17.10 50.19
CA TYR A 144 57.38 -16.32 49.72
C TYR A 144 57.03 -15.16 48.79
N VAL A 145 55.73 -14.87 48.63
CA VAL A 145 55.22 -13.83 47.76
C VAL A 145 54.32 -12.93 48.58
N HIS A 146 54.68 -11.65 48.69
CA HIS A 146 53.83 -10.63 49.30
C HIS A 146 53.21 -9.79 48.21
N VAL A 147 51.88 -9.79 48.13
CA VAL A 147 51.15 -8.98 47.15
C VAL A 147 50.69 -7.72 47.86
N ILE A 148 51.23 -6.56 47.47
CA ILE A 148 50.60 -5.29 47.83
C ILE A 148 49.38 -5.16 46.93
N THR A 149 48.20 -5.19 47.51
CA THR A 149 46.96 -5.15 46.74
C THR A 149 46.75 -3.77 46.13
N ALA A 150 45.98 -3.72 45.04
CA ALA A 150 45.55 -2.48 44.41
C ALA A 150 44.84 -1.53 45.39
N ALA A 151 44.14 -2.06 46.39
CA ALA A 151 43.48 -1.26 47.42
C ALA A 151 44.48 -0.61 48.40
N GLU A 152 45.52 -1.35 48.79
CA GLU A 152 46.59 -0.85 49.66
C GLU A 152 47.45 0.19 48.93
N SER A 153 47.67 0.02 47.61
CA SER A 153 48.45 0.99 46.81
C SER A 153 47.75 2.33 46.59
N LEU A 154 46.42 2.43 46.75
CA LEU A 154 45.70 3.70 46.69
C LEU A 154 45.94 4.59 47.91
N LEU A 155 46.35 4.01 49.04
CA LEU A 155 46.66 4.76 50.27
C LEU A 155 48.09 5.32 50.26
N VAL A 156 48.87 4.94 49.25
CA VAL A 156 50.29 5.24 49.14
C VAL A 156 50.49 6.38 48.15
N GLN A 157 51.05 7.51 48.61
CA GLN A 157 51.38 8.63 47.74
C GLN A 157 52.51 8.26 46.74
N PRO A 158 52.47 8.76 45.48
CA PRO A 158 53.51 8.47 44.50
C PRO A 158 54.89 8.91 44.99
N GLY A 159 55.92 8.10 44.72
CA GLY A 159 57.29 8.37 45.15
C GLY A 159 58.03 7.14 45.67
N LYS A 160 59.08 7.38 46.47
CA LYS A 160 59.99 6.35 46.97
C LYS A 160 59.51 5.75 48.29
N TRP A 161 59.45 4.43 48.36
CA TRP A 161 59.02 3.64 49.51
C TRP A 161 60.00 2.50 49.81
N PHE A 162 59.96 1.98 51.03
CA PHE A 162 60.75 0.87 51.51
C PHE A 162 59.87 -0.22 52.13
N LEU A 163 60.20 -1.47 51.85
CA LEU A 163 59.64 -2.62 52.53
C LEU A 163 60.49 -2.92 53.77
N CYS A 164 59.93 -2.73 54.95
CA CYS A 164 60.61 -2.84 56.23
C CYS A 164 60.26 -4.16 56.92
N ARG A 165 61.27 -4.90 57.36
CA ARG A 165 61.14 -6.06 58.25
C ARG A 165 61.12 -5.59 59.69
N CYS A 166 60.21 -6.13 60.48
CA CYS A 166 60.07 -5.82 61.90
C CYS A 166 60.28 -7.09 62.73
N PHE A 167 61.21 -7.04 63.67
CA PHE A 167 61.46 -8.10 64.64
C PHE A 167 60.96 -7.69 66.01
N ALA A 168 60.13 -8.53 66.65
CA ALA A 168 59.71 -8.30 68.04
C ALA A 168 60.56 -9.16 68.97
N PHE A 169 61.13 -8.56 70.01
CA PHE A 169 61.71 -9.31 71.12
C PHE A 169 61.24 -8.75 72.45
N ASP A 170 60.81 -9.65 73.34
CA ASP A 170 60.35 -9.29 74.67
C ASP A 170 61.54 -9.16 75.60
N MET A 171 61.79 -7.93 76.06
CA MET A 171 62.73 -7.72 77.15
C MET A 171 61.95 -7.73 78.47
N VAL A 172 62.31 -8.69 79.34
CA VAL A 172 61.80 -8.72 80.72
C VAL A 172 62.52 -7.63 81.50
N LYS A 173 61.81 -6.55 81.79
CA LYS A 173 62.31 -5.51 82.69
C LYS A 173 62.09 -5.99 84.12
N HIS A 174 63.16 -6.34 84.82
CA HIS A 174 63.11 -6.57 86.26
C HIS A 174 63.18 -5.22 86.98
N ASP A 175 62.04 -4.57 87.16
CA ASP A 175 61.94 -3.50 88.16
C ASP A 175 61.84 -4.14 89.54
N ALA A 176 62.77 -3.80 90.42
CA ALA A 176 63.02 -4.53 91.67
C ALA A 176 62.01 -4.23 92.80
N ASP A 177 61.03 -3.36 92.60
CA ASP A 177 60.20 -2.84 93.70
C ASP A 177 58.67 -2.97 93.54
N GLU A 178 58.13 -3.46 92.42
CA GLU A 178 56.72 -3.84 92.32
C GLU A 178 56.59 -5.21 91.65
N GLY A 179 55.89 -6.14 92.30
CA GLY A 179 55.82 -7.56 91.91
C GLY A 179 55.00 -7.86 90.65
N GLU A 180 55.10 -7.03 89.61
CA GLU A 180 54.42 -7.20 88.32
C GLU A 180 55.47 -7.16 87.20
N ASN A 181 55.71 -8.32 86.55
CA ASN A 181 56.60 -8.42 85.39
C ASN A 181 55.95 -7.68 84.19
N SER A 182 56.35 -6.44 83.91
CA SER A 182 55.98 -5.79 82.65
C SER A 182 56.95 -6.19 81.53
N THR A 183 56.46 -6.92 80.53
CA THR A 183 57.19 -7.17 79.28
C THR A 183 57.02 -5.98 78.35
N VAL A 184 58.12 -5.31 78.00
CA VAL A 184 58.13 -4.30 76.94
C VAL A 184 58.71 -4.95 75.69
N THR A 185 57.88 -5.08 74.66
CA THR A 185 58.30 -5.61 73.36
C THR A 185 59.02 -4.49 72.61
N HIS A 186 60.29 -4.71 72.29
CA HIS A 186 61.05 -3.81 71.43
C HIS A 186 61.02 -4.33 69.99
N TYR A 187 60.95 -3.40 69.04
CA TYR A 187 61.02 -3.71 67.62
C TYR A 187 62.38 -3.28 67.05
N GLU A 188 63.02 -4.17 66.31
CA GLU A 188 64.18 -3.82 65.47
C GLU A 188 63.77 -3.87 64.00
N THR A 189 64.19 -2.87 63.23
CA THR A 189 63.68 -2.62 61.88
C THR A 189 64.78 -2.68 60.83
N GLN A 190 64.50 -3.35 59.71
CA GLN A 190 65.47 -3.52 58.63
C GLN A 190 64.81 -3.32 57.27
N ALA A 191 65.32 -2.40 56.46
CA ALA A 191 64.88 -2.24 55.06
C ALA A 191 65.29 -3.47 54.24
N ILE A 192 64.31 -4.16 53.66
CA ILE A 192 64.50 -5.35 52.84
C ILE A 192 64.64 -4.97 51.36
N GLN A 193 63.75 -4.09 50.87
CA GLN A 193 63.58 -3.80 49.45
C GLN A 193 63.13 -2.35 49.23
N MET A 194 63.61 -1.70 48.17
CA MET A 194 63.17 -0.37 47.76
C MET A 194 62.14 -0.46 46.64
N LEU A 195 61.09 0.37 46.73
CA LEU A 195 59.93 0.42 45.85
C LEU A 195 59.74 1.84 45.32
N PHE A 196 59.43 1.99 44.03
CA PHE A 196 59.02 3.25 43.43
C PHE A 196 57.57 3.17 43.00
N TYR A 197 56.71 3.99 43.59
CA TYR A 197 55.30 4.10 43.21
C TYR A 197 55.11 5.16 42.14
N GLU A 198 54.65 4.74 40.96
CA GLU A 198 54.25 5.63 39.87
C GLU A 198 52.74 5.91 39.91
N GLY A 199 52.36 7.17 39.68
CA GLY A 199 50.96 7.62 39.62
C GLY A 199 50.84 9.14 39.76
N PRO A 200 49.67 9.71 39.43
CA PRO A 200 49.40 11.13 39.59
C PRO A 200 49.16 11.50 41.06
N SER A 201 49.41 12.76 41.44
CA SER A 201 48.96 13.29 42.73
C SER A 201 47.44 13.47 42.75
N ASP A 202 46.82 13.23 43.90
CA ASP A 202 45.40 13.51 44.17
C ASP A 202 45.07 15.01 44.32
N SER A 203 46.09 15.87 44.32
CA SER A 203 45.95 17.33 44.53
C SER A 203 45.80 18.15 43.24
N ASN A 204 45.76 17.52 42.07
CA ASN A 204 45.65 18.26 40.81
C ASN A 204 44.26 18.90 40.65
N LEU A 205 44.21 20.02 39.94
CA LEU A 205 42.97 20.74 39.67
C LEU A 205 42.94 21.18 38.22
N ALA A 206 41.91 20.78 37.49
CA ALA A 206 41.72 21.13 36.09
C ALA A 206 40.37 21.81 35.85
N TYR A 207 40.32 22.71 34.86
CA TYR A 207 39.16 23.53 34.57
C TYR A 207 38.78 23.43 33.10
N CYS A 208 37.49 23.47 32.82
CA CYS A 208 36.96 23.54 31.46
C CYS A 208 35.66 24.33 31.45
N THR A 209 35.34 25.02 30.36
CA THR A 209 34.12 25.84 30.26
C THR A 209 33.14 25.20 29.28
N LEU A 210 31.86 25.14 29.65
CA LEU A 210 30.79 24.70 28.75
C LEU A 210 30.81 25.52 27.45
N GLY A 211 30.82 24.84 26.30
CA GLY A 211 30.81 25.49 24.98
C GLY A 211 32.19 25.75 24.35
N TRP A 212 33.29 25.48 25.03
CA TRP A 212 34.64 25.58 24.44
C TRP A 212 35.06 24.34 23.63
N PRO A 213 35.39 24.48 22.33
CA PRO A 213 35.59 23.35 21.43
C PRO A 213 36.69 22.37 21.88
N ASN A 214 37.67 22.84 22.67
CA ASN A 214 38.77 22.03 23.17
C ASN A 214 38.83 22.07 24.70
N CYS A 215 38.90 20.90 25.30
CA CYS A 215 39.05 20.70 26.74
C CYS A 215 40.24 19.77 26.97
N SER A 216 41.28 20.22 27.68
CA SER A 216 42.46 19.39 27.96
C SER A 216 42.92 19.54 29.40
N VAL A 217 43.40 18.43 29.97
CA VAL A 217 43.85 18.33 31.36
C VAL A 217 45.36 18.12 31.38
N SER A 218 46.09 18.92 32.15
CA SER A 218 47.53 18.73 32.35
C SER A 218 47.77 18.16 33.75
N LEU A 219 48.35 16.97 33.86
CA LEU A 219 48.75 16.39 35.14
C LEU A 219 50.29 16.43 35.29
N PRO A 220 50.85 17.12 36.29
CA PRO A 220 52.25 17.00 36.64
C PRO A 220 52.52 15.64 37.32
N PHE A 221 53.39 14.82 36.73
CA PHE A 221 53.86 13.56 37.36
C PHE A 221 55.10 13.83 38.22
N SER A 222 55.15 13.27 39.42
CA SER A 222 56.22 13.55 40.40
C SER A 222 57.49 12.71 40.21
N THR A 223 57.40 11.46 39.72
CA THR A 223 58.57 10.59 39.42
C THR A 223 58.23 9.48 38.41
N GLY A 224 59.03 9.33 37.34
CA GLY A 224 58.88 8.29 36.31
C GLY A 224 58.63 8.87 34.91
N THR A 225 59.20 8.27 33.85
CA THR A 225 58.90 8.63 32.46
C THR A 225 57.49 8.16 32.10
N PRO A 226 56.66 8.99 31.44
CA PRO A 226 55.33 8.58 31.01
C PRO A 226 55.48 7.53 29.90
N ASP A 227 55.40 6.25 30.26
CA ASP A 227 55.21 5.19 29.27
C ASP A 227 53.85 5.36 28.59
N VAL A 228 53.84 5.15 27.28
CA VAL A 228 52.76 5.48 26.34
C VAL A 228 51.57 4.53 26.51
N GLU A 229 50.82 4.60 27.61
CA GLU A 229 49.62 3.77 27.83
C GLU A 229 48.77 4.17 29.07
N THR A 230 48.63 5.48 29.34
CA THR A 230 47.78 6.00 30.45
C THR A 230 46.53 6.72 29.95
N SER A 231 45.45 6.65 30.74
CA SER A 231 44.16 7.27 30.45
C SER A 231 43.58 7.95 31.69
N LEU A 232 42.86 9.04 31.47
CA LEU A 232 42.06 9.74 32.46
C LEU A 232 40.58 9.60 32.16
N ARG A 233 39.76 9.57 33.20
CA ARG A 233 38.31 9.60 33.12
C ARG A 233 37.74 10.59 34.12
N ILE A 234 36.83 11.46 33.68
CA ILE A 234 36.07 12.36 34.55
C ILE A 234 34.83 11.60 35.04
N LEU A 235 34.70 11.48 36.36
CA LEU A 235 33.57 10.82 37.01
C LEU A 235 33.03 11.68 38.14
N ALA A 236 31.80 11.46 38.61
CA ALA A 236 31.28 12.14 39.80
C ALA A 236 32.18 11.90 41.03
N ALA A 237 32.71 10.68 41.16
CA ALA A 237 33.77 10.28 42.08
C ALA A 237 34.49 9.05 41.51
N CYS A 238 35.75 8.82 41.89
CA CYS A 238 36.49 7.63 41.45
C CYS A 238 35.99 6.37 42.16
N PRO A 239 35.79 5.24 41.44
CA PRO A 239 35.32 3.99 42.03
C PRO A 239 36.27 3.43 43.09
N LEU A 240 35.70 2.75 44.09
CA LEU A 240 36.48 2.01 45.09
C LEU A 240 36.82 0.60 44.58
N PRO A 241 37.95 0.00 44.99
CA PRO A 241 38.33 -1.36 44.60
C PRO A 241 37.24 -2.39 44.93
N GLY A 242 36.83 -3.18 43.93
CA GLY A 242 35.83 -4.25 44.10
C GLY A 242 34.38 -3.78 44.15
N GLN A 243 34.12 -2.49 43.92
CA GLN A 243 32.76 -1.96 43.78
C GLN A 243 32.35 -1.98 42.31
N THR A 244 31.42 -2.87 41.95
CA THR A 244 30.76 -2.82 40.64
C THR A 244 29.91 -1.57 40.57
N VAL A 245 30.20 -0.68 39.63
CA VAL A 245 29.42 0.55 39.42
C VAL A 245 28.09 0.14 38.76
N GLU A 246 27.08 -0.21 39.58
CA GLU A 246 25.72 -0.44 39.07
C GLU A 246 25.21 0.84 38.43
N GLY A 247 24.82 0.74 37.16
CA GLY A 247 24.48 1.85 36.29
C GLY A 247 23.40 2.74 36.91
N THR A 248 23.80 3.92 37.36
CA THR A 248 22.83 4.97 37.67
C THR A 248 22.23 5.43 36.35
N ASP A 249 20.91 5.23 36.15
CA ASP A 249 20.14 5.65 34.97
C ASP A 249 20.08 7.17 34.76
N ALA A 250 20.87 7.95 35.50
CA ALA A 250 20.98 9.38 35.34
C ALA A 250 21.70 9.70 34.01
N PRO A 251 21.06 10.41 33.08
CA PRO A 251 21.63 10.73 31.76
C PRO A 251 22.98 11.46 31.85
N SER A 252 23.15 12.32 32.86
CA SER A 252 24.39 13.07 33.09
C SER A 252 25.57 12.17 33.49
N VAL A 253 25.32 11.09 34.24
CA VAL A 253 26.36 10.13 34.64
C VAL A 253 26.74 9.25 33.46
N GLN A 254 25.77 8.83 32.65
CA GLN A 254 26.06 8.10 31.41
C GLN A 254 26.88 8.94 30.43
N ALA A 255 26.58 10.23 30.27
CA ALA A 255 27.34 11.11 29.40
C ALA A 255 28.82 11.22 29.82
N LEU A 256 29.10 11.32 31.14
CA LEU A 256 30.47 11.34 31.68
C LEU A 256 31.23 10.03 31.47
N ILE A 257 30.53 8.88 31.52
CA ILE A 257 31.15 7.56 31.29
C ILE A 257 31.75 7.49 29.88
N TRP A 258 31.06 8.01 28.87
CA TRP A 258 31.51 7.91 27.47
C TRP A 258 32.41 9.07 27.05
N GLY A 259 32.14 10.31 27.47
CA GLY A 259 32.89 11.50 27.03
C GLY A 259 33.96 12.03 27.97
N GLY A 260 33.97 11.58 29.22
CA GLY A 260 34.98 12.00 30.20
C GLY A 260 36.36 11.38 30.00
N VAL A 261 36.56 10.54 28.97
CA VAL A 261 37.84 9.86 28.73
C VAL A 261 38.82 10.80 28.04
N ALA A 262 40.05 10.87 28.53
CA ALA A 262 41.14 11.62 27.93
C ALA A 262 42.40 10.76 27.87
N ASN A 263 42.95 10.59 26.67
CA ASN A 263 44.14 9.77 26.43
C ASN A 263 45.39 10.65 26.31
N GLN A 264 46.51 10.18 26.83
CA GLN A 264 47.77 10.93 26.75
C GLN A 264 48.30 10.99 25.31
N THR A 265 48.80 12.17 24.90
CA THR A 265 49.42 12.38 23.58
C THR A 265 50.92 12.55 23.72
N GLU A 266 51.69 11.44 23.70
CA GLU A 266 53.17 11.29 23.65
C GLU A 266 54.06 12.10 24.64
N THR A 267 53.68 13.28 25.13
CA THR A 267 54.20 14.07 26.28
C THR A 267 53.30 15.29 26.64
N GLY A 268 52.13 15.46 26.01
CA GLY A 268 51.26 16.64 26.14
C GLY A 268 50.10 16.51 27.14
N PRO A 269 49.24 17.56 27.24
CA PRO A 269 48.01 17.49 28.02
C PRO A 269 47.08 16.38 27.49
N TYR A 270 46.16 15.91 28.32
CA TYR A 270 45.15 14.91 28.01
C TYR A 270 43.94 15.60 27.37
N PRO A 271 43.77 15.59 26.03
CA PRO A 271 42.55 16.09 25.40
C PRO A 271 41.38 15.15 25.69
N MET A 272 40.21 15.72 25.98
CA MET A 272 38.98 14.95 26.12
C MET A 272 38.58 14.34 24.78
N ALA A 273 38.21 13.06 24.77
CA ALA A 273 37.84 12.32 23.58
C ALA A 273 36.48 12.77 23.00
N ASP A 274 35.52 13.12 23.86
CA ASP A 274 34.22 13.66 23.46
C ASP A 274 33.81 14.81 24.39
N VAL A 275 34.13 16.02 23.94
CA VAL A 275 33.80 17.27 24.63
C VAL A 275 32.28 17.50 24.69
N GLN A 276 31.49 16.95 23.76
CA GLN A 276 30.04 17.14 23.73
C GLN A 276 29.36 16.34 24.84
N ALA A 277 29.74 15.09 25.03
CA ALA A 277 29.25 14.26 26.12
C ALA A 277 29.64 14.82 27.51
N LEU A 278 30.76 15.54 27.62
CA LEU A 278 31.10 16.30 28.82
C LEU A 278 30.12 17.46 29.08
N TYR A 279 29.59 18.12 28.03
CA TYR A 279 28.60 19.18 28.20
C TYR A 279 27.24 18.68 28.64
N ASP A 280 26.83 17.52 28.12
CA ASP A 280 25.55 16.90 28.47
C ASP A 280 25.51 16.49 29.96
N ALA A 281 26.68 16.30 30.58
CA ALA A 281 26.81 16.10 32.02
C ALA A 281 26.43 17.32 32.88
N GLY A 282 26.56 18.54 32.31
CA GLY A 282 26.29 19.81 32.98
C GLY A 282 27.44 20.35 33.84
N ALA A 283 27.41 21.66 34.13
CA ALA A 283 28.44 22.31 34.95
C ALA A 283 28.48 21.72 36.38
N GLY A 284 29.67 21.65 36.98
CA GLY A 284 29.85 20.97 38.27
C GLY A 284 31.30 20.71 38.67
N LEU A 285 31.47 20.10 39.84
CA LEU A 285 32.76 19.56 40.30
C LEU A 285 32.73 18.03 40.16
N TYR A 286 33.80 17.48 39.59
CA TYR A 286 33.96 16.07 39.27
C TYR A 286 35.33 15.57 39.74
N GLY A 287 35.46 14.26 39.92
CA GLY A 287 36.74 13.59 40.18
C GLY A 287 37.49 13.29 38.89
N LEU A 288 38.81 13.53 38.89
CA LEU A 288 39.73 13.02 37.86
C LEU A 288 40.21 11.65 38.30
N CYS A 289 39.96 10.64 37.49
CA CYS A 289 40.29 9.26 37.80
C CYS A 289 41.27 8.71 36.77
N TRP A 290 42.33 8.05 37.22
CA TRP A 290 43.45 7.62 36.38
C TRP A 290 43.55 6.11 36.32
N CYS A 291 44.00 5.63 35.16
CA CYS A 291 44.31 4.24 34.91
C CYS A 291 45.56 4.12 34.02
N LYS A 292 46.39 3.10 34.28
CA LYS A 292 47.49 2.66 33.42
C LYS A 292 47.17 1.29 32.84
N SER A 293 47.28 1.16 31.51
CA SER A 293 47.07 -0.10 30.81
C SER A 293 48.20 -1.06 31.15
N VAL A 294 47.87 -2.23 31.68
CA VAL A 294 48.81 -3.32 31.96
C VAL A 294 48.27 -4.64 31.40
N PRO A 295 49.12 -5.63 31.06
CA PRO A 295 48.65 -6.92 30.56
C PRO A 295 47.63 -7.56 31.49
N GLY A 296 46.41 -7.78 31.00
CA GLY A 296 45.28 -8.33 31.77
C GLY A 296 44.35 -7.30 32.41
N ARG A 297 44.69 -6.00 32.36
CA ARG A 297 43.82 -4.89 32.79
C ARG A 297 43.94 -3.70 31.82
N PRO A 298 43.26 -3.76 30.66
CA PRO A 298 43.19 -2.63 29.74
C PRO A 298 42.29 -1.54 30.36
N CYS A 299 42.63 -0.25 30.24
CA CYS A 299 41.84 0.86 30.80
C CYS A 299 40.51 1.11 30.07
N VAL A 300 39.63 0.13 30.05
CA VAL A 300 38.40 0.12 29.26
C VAL A 300 37.19 0.26 30.18
N ASP A 301 37.14 -0.54 31.25
CA ASP A 301 36.00 -0.61 32.14
C ASP A 301 36.07 0.50 33.20
N LEU A 302 34.92 0.88 33.76
CA LEU A 302 34.86 1.92 34.81
C LEU A 302 35.65 1.51 36.06
N GLU A 303 35.65 0.21 36.35
CA GLU A 303 36.34 -0.41 37.48
C GLU A 303 37.87 -0.35 37.36
N ASP A 304 38.40 0.09 36.21
CA ASP A 304 39.84 0.27 36.01
C ASP A 304 40.34 1.63 36.49
N TYR A 305 39.47 2.64 36.56
CA TYR A 305 39.81 4.03 36.90
C TYR A 305 39.70 4.30 38.41
N ILE A 306 40.36 3.49 39.23
CA ILE A 306 40.24 3.56 40.70
C ILE A 306 41.20 4.56 41.36
N VAL A 307 42.16 5.12 40.63
CA VAL A 307 43.20 6.00 41.18
C VAL A 307 42.75 7.47 41.10
N PRO A 308 42.54 8.19 42.23
CA PRO A 308 42.20 9.60 42.19
C PRO A 308 43.40 10.45 41.76
N ALA A 309 43.21 11.26 40.73
CA ALA A 309 44.23 12.08 40.10
C ALA A 309 44.00 13.58 40.26
N GLY A 310 42.97 13.98 41.00
CA GLY A 310 42.61 15.39 41.23
C GLY A 310 41.10 15.68 41.11
N LEU A 311 40.78 16.96 41.02
CA LEU A 311 39.43 17.47 40.76
C LEU A 311 39.34 18.14 39.39
N PHE A 312 38.17 18.00 38.76
CA PHE A 312 37.81 18.63 37.51
C PHE A 312 36.62 19.57 37.71
N VAL A 313 36.78 20.83 37.33
CA VAL A 313 35.73 21.85 37.45
C VAL A 313 35.21 22.21 36.07
N LEU A 314 33.96 21.85 35.80
CA LEU A 314 33.24 22.25 34.59
C LEU A 314 32.45 23.52 34.86
N VAL A 315 32.90 24.62 34.26
CA VAL A 315 32.40 25.98 34.44
C VAL A 315 31.22 26.25 33.51
N GLY A 316 30.14 26.77 34.06
CA GLY A 316 28.93 27.13 33.32
C GLY A 316 27.67 27.11 34.18
N PRO A 317 26.52 27.45 33.60
CA PRO A 317 25.24 27.47 34.30
C PRO A 317 24.72 26.05 34.57
N TYR A 318 23.97 25.90 35.66
CA TYR A 318 23.16 24.72 35.90
C TYR A 318 21.89 24.79 35.05
N PRO A 319 21.37 23.65 34.54
CA PRO A 319 20.06 23.62 33.91
C PRO A 319 18.99 24.13 34.87
N GLN A 320 18.15 25.05 34.41
CA GLN A 320 17.05 25.61 35.18
C GLN A 320 15.73 25.37 34.46
N GLU A 321 14.73 24.90 35.20
CA GLU A 321 13.35 24.98 34.76
C GLU A 321 12.90 26.43 34.90
N LEU A 322 12.66 27.12 33.79
CA LEU A 322 12.27 28.54 33.81
C LEU A 322 10.97 28.84 33.06
N THR A 323 10.12 29.56 33.80
CA THR A 323 9.23 30.68 33.50
C THR A 323 8.46 30.78 32.18
N GLN A 324 7.13 30.86 32.32
CA GLN A 324 6.22 31.44 31.34
C GLN A 324 6.20 32.97 31.49
N ILE A 325 6.26 33.72 30.39
CA ILE A 325 6.14 35.18 30.40
C ILE A 325 4.98 35.64 29.52
N TYR A 326 4.25 36.65 29.98
CA TYR A 326 3.19 37.27 29.19
C TYR A 326 3.75 38.44 28.37
N MET A 327 3.26 38.60 27.15
CA MET A 327 3.58 39.74 26.31
C MET A 327 3.32 41.07 27.04
N GLY A 328 4.32 41.93 27.15
CA GLY A 328 4.26 43.21 27.85
C GLY A 328 4.87 43.24 29.25
N ASP A 329 5.27 42.09 29.80
CA ASP A 329 5.97 42.01 31.09
C ASP A 329 7.49 42.26 30.93
N THR A 330 8.14 42.69 32.03
CA THR A 330 9.60 42.83 32.12
C THR A 330 10.24 41.48 32.43
N LEU A 331 11.23 41.06 31.63
CA LEU A 331 11.95 39.80 31.78
C LEU A 331 13.30 40.00 32.46
N GLN A 332 13.41 39.54 33.71
CA GLN A 332 14.67 39.43 34.44
C GLN A 332 14.89 37.98 34.86
N VAL A 333 16.09 37.45 34.64
CA VAL A 333 16.44 36.05 34.89
C VAL A 333 17.69 35.98 35.74
N ALA A 334 17.62 35.22 36.83
CA ALA A 334 18.76 34.92 37.68
C ALA A 334 19.19 33.45 37.46
N ILE A 335 20.37 33.24 36.89
CA ILE A 335 20.91 31.90 36.64
C ILE A 335 21.92 31.52 37.72
N ALA A 336 21.93 30.24 38.09
CA ALA A 336 22.91 29.65 39.00
C ALA A 336 23.89 28.77 38.22
N GLY A 337 25.13 28.64 38.67
CA GLY A 337 26.15 27.86 37.99
C GLY A 337 27.49 27.85 38.67
N THR A 338 28.38 26.98 38.21
CA THR A 338 29.76 26.87 38.69
C THR A 338 30.63 27.87 37.92
N GLY A 339 31.31 28.76 38.63
CA GLY A 339 32.32 29.66 38.04
C GLY A 339 31.76 30.70 37.08
N LEU A 340 30.49 31.09 37.21
CA LEU A 340 29.86 32.20 36.48
C LEU A 340 30.59 33.53 36.75
N SER A 341 30.66 34.42 35.75
CA SER A 341 31.45 35.65 35.84
C SER A 341 30.78 36.84 35.18
N ALA A 342 31.17 38.04 35.60
CA ALA A 342 30.82 39.27 34.88
C ALA A 342 31.24 39.17 33.40
N ASN A 343 30.40 39.70 32.51
CA ASN A 343 30.50 39.61 31.04
C ASN A 343 30.04 38.28 30.40
N ASP A 344 29.50 37.34 31.18
CA ASP A 344 28.78 36.22 30.59
C ASP A 344 27.55 36.73 29.80
N ARG A 345 27.24 36.10 28.66
CA ARG A 345 26.14 36.49 27.77
C ARG A 345 25.00 35.49 27.84
N LEU A 346 23.77 35.98 27.75
CA LEU A 346 22.56 35.18 27.66
C LEU A 346 21.69 35.67 26.49
N GLU A 347 21.27 34.73 25.63
CA GLU A 347 20.41 34.99 24.47
C GLU A 347 19.13 34.14 24.50
N ILE A 348 18.04 34.69 23.94
CA ILE A 348 16.79 33.96 23.71
C ILE A 348 16.69 33.58 22.23
N LYS A 349 16.66 32.28 21.95
CA LYS A 349 16.77 31.72 20.60
C LYS A 349 15.75 30.58 20.41
N PRO A 350 15.35 30.25 19.15
CA PRO A 350 14.53 29.06 18.90
C PRO A 350 15.25 27.75 19.27
N SER A 351 16.58 27.77 19.22
CA SER A 351 17.49 26.74 19.68
C SER A 351 18.88 27.37 19.83
N CYS A 352 19.74 26.86 20.72
CA CYS A 352 21.03 27.50 20.98
C CYS A 352 22.00 27.48 19.78
N GLY A 353 21.86 26.50 18.88
CA GLY A 353 22.59 26.45 17.60
C GLY A 353 21.98 27.31 16.48
N SER A 354 20.89 28.03 16.71
CA SER A 354 20.30 28.91 15.68
C SER A 354 21.14 30.18 15.49
N PRO A 355 21.32 30.70 14.27
CA PRO A 355 21.89 32.04 14.10
C PRO A 355 20.91 33.16 14.48
N LYS A 356 19.61 32.84 14.64
CA LYS A 356 18.57 33.82 14.96
C LYS A 356 18.48 34.02 16.48
N SER A 357 18.76 35.24 16.91
CA SER A 357 18.60 35.69 18.29
C SER A 357 17.48 36.73 18.38
N PHE A 358 16.65 36.64 19.41
CA PHE A 358 15.54 37.59 19.63
C PHE A 358 15.90 38.66 20.66
N LEU A 359 16.50 38.25 21.77
CA LEU A 359 16.90 39.13 22.87
C LEU A 359 18.28 38.68 23.37
N VAL A 360 19.15 39.64 23.68
CA VAL A 360 20.52 39.41 24.16
C VAL A 360 20.80 40.35 25.32
N THR A 361 21.46 39.85 26.38
CA THR A 361 21.97 40.68 27.47
C THR A 361 23.26 40.10 28.05
N GLU A 362 24.05 40.97 28.67
CA GLU A 362 25.26 40.63 29.43
C GLU A 362 24.99 40.83 30.93
N THR A 363 25.65 40.03 31.77
CA THR A 363 25.57 40.16 33.22
C THR A 363 26.73 40.98 33.78
N THR A 364 26.45 41.82 34.78
CA THR A 364 27.47 42.57 35.52
C THR A 364 28.00 41.83 36.74
N ASP A 365 27.26 40.85 37.26
CA ASP A 365 27.57 40.12 38.49
C ASP A 365 27.77 38.62 38.29
N GLY A 366 27.50 38.10 37.09
CA GLY A 366 27.62 36.68 36.74
C GLY A 366 26.30 35.92 36.83
N TYR A 367 25.27 36.48 37.47
CA TYR A 367 24.07 35.72 37.85
C TYR A 367 22.78 36.37 37.34
N ASN A 368 22.70 37.70 37.30
CA ASN A 368 21.48 38.41 36.92
C ASN A 368 21.55 38.94 35.48
N PHE A 369 20.50 38.67 34.70
CA PHE A 369 20.34 39.03 33.30
C PHE A 369 19.02 39.78 33.11
N ASP A 370 19.07 41.02 32.63
CA ASP A 370 17.89 41.88 32.42
C ASP A 370 17.65 42.10 30.92
N PHE A 371 16.52 41.58 30.41
CA PHE A 371 16.14 41.69 29.01
C PHE A 371 15.14 42.83 28.74
N GLY A 372 14.72 43.57 29.78
CA GLY A 372 13.70 44.61 29.66
C GLY A 372 12.30 44.09 29.33
N VAL A 373 11.46 44.92 28.72
CA VAL A 373 10.05 44.59 28.42
C VAL A 373 9.91 43.74 27.17
N VAL A 374 9.22 42.61 27.27
CA VAL A 374 8.96 41.69 26.16
C VAL A 374 7.84 42.23 25.27
N GLN A 375 8.20 42.70 24.08
CA GLN A 375 7.23 43.18 23.08
C GLN A 375 7.10 42.21 21.90
N GLU A 376 5.92 42.20 21.27
CA GLU A 376 5.63 41.35 20.09
C GLU A 376 6.59 41.59 18.92
N GLN A 377 7.15 42.80 18.82
CA GLN A 377 8.16 43.16 17.81
C GLN A 377 9.54 42.57 18.11
N SER A 378 9.83 42.28 19.38
CA SER A 378 11.11 41.77 19.86
C SER A 378 11.16 40.25 19.85
N ILE A 379 10.07 39.59 20.22
CA ILE A 379 9.94 38.13 20.19
C ILE A 379 8.47 37.73 19.96
N PRO A 380 8.14 36.86 18.99
CA PRO A 380 6.76 36.41 18.78
C PRO A 380 6.31 35.41 19.85
N PRO A 381 5.00 35.20 20.07
CA PRO A 381 4.49 34.21 21.02
C PRO A 381 4.90 32.79 20.59
N GLY A 382 5.44 31.99 21.52
CA GLY A 382 6.00 30.67 21.22
C GLY A 382 6.92 30.12 22.29
N GLN A 383 7.57 28.99 21.99
CA GLN A 383 8.58 28.34 22.86
C GLN A 383 9.99 28.64 22.33
N TYR A 384 10.90 28.97 23.25
CA TYR A 384 12.28 29.33 22.97
C TYR A 384 13.21 28.79 24.07
N ASN A 385 14.51 28.97 23.88
CA ASN A 385 15.56 28.54 24.81
C ASN A 385 16.41 29.73 25.25
N PHE A 386 16.80 29.74 26.53
CA PHE A 386 17.88 30.56 27.07
C PHE A 386 19.22 29.90 26.76
N CYS A 387 20.12 30.66 26.13
CA CYS A 387 21.39 30.18 25.64
C CYS A 387 22.53 31.02 26.20
N TRP A 388 23.44 30.39 26.94
CA TRP A 388 24.56 31.03 27.61
C TRP A 388 25.86 30.85 26.83
N CYS A 389 26.73 31.86 26.87
CA CYS A 389 28.09 31.79 26.33
C CYS A 389 29.04 32.70 27.12
N ARG A 390 30.32 32.28 27.20
CA ARG A 390 31.43 33.05 27.78
C ARG A 390 32.51 33.34 26.75
N GLU A 391 32.94 34.59 26.70
CA GLU A 391 34.05 35.06 25.88
C GLU A 391 35.40 34.74 26.56
N TYR A 392 36.27 33.99 25.88
CA TYR A 392 37.58 33.56 26.40
C TYR A 392 38.77 34.25 25.72
N SER A 393 38.67 34.46 24.41
CA SER A 393 39.70 35.12 23.60
C SER A 393 39.06 35.82 22.40
N THR A 394 39.81 36.69 21.72
CA THR A 394 39.36 37.37 20.50
C THR A 394 39.00 36.42 19.35
N GLU A 395 39.47 35.17 19.39
CA GLU A 395 39.16 34.12 18.41
C GLU A 395 37.94 33.27 18.81
N MET A 396 37.55 33.30 20.10
CA MET A 396 36.38 32.64 20.68
C MET A 396 35.46 33.65 21.38
N ALA A 397 35.08 34.70 20.65
CA ALA A 397 33.92 35.51 20.98
C ALA A 397 32.65 34.70 20.67
N CYS A 398 31.54 34.95 21.38
CA CYS A 398 30.24 34.25 21.26
C CYS A 398 29.53 34.42 19.90
N ASN A 399 30.26 34.20 18.81
CA ASN A 399 29.90 34.51 17.44
C ASN A 399 29.59 33.23 16.63
N LEU A 400 30.06 32.07 17.10
CA LEU A 400 29.79 30.78 16.47
C LEU A 400 28.61 30.07 17.16
N PRO A 401 27.70 29.43 16.41
CA PRO A 401 26.55 28.72 16.97
C PRO A 401 26.92 27.67 18.03
N ASP A 402 28.06 27.00 17.86
CA ASP A 402 28.48 25.90 18.73
C ASP A 402 29.01 26.36 20.10
N HIS A 403 29.24 27.67 20.28
CA HIS A 403 29.67 28.26 21.56
C HIS A 403 28.51 28.47 22.55
N TRP A 404 27.26 28.36 22.08
CA TRP A 404 26.07 28.61 22.89
C TRP A 404 25.55 27.34 23.56
N ARG A 405 25.20 27.43 24.85
CA ARG A 405 24.74 26.28 25.65
C ARG A 405 23.39 26.54 26.31
N LEU A 406 22.54 25.52 26.29
CA LEU A 406 21.19 25.59 26.84
C LEU A 406 21.22 25.76 28.36
N VAL A 407 20.50 26.76 28.87
CA VAL A 407 20.29 26.99 30.30
C VAL A 407 18.90 26.52 30.73
N GLY A 408 17.88 26.80 29.91
CA GLY A 408 16.50 26.46 30.20
C GLY A 408 15.57 26.91 29.08
N ASP A 409 14.31 26.46 29.15
CA ASP A 409 13.27 26.83 28.18
C ASP A 409 12.51 28.08 28.64
N ILE A 410 11.87 28.80 27.71
CA ILE A 410 10.96 29.91 28.00
C ILE A 410 9.74 29.83 27.07
N THR A 411 8.55 30.05 27.63
CA THR A 411 7.30 30.13 26.85
C THR A 411 6.75 31.55 26.91
N VAL A 412 6.58 32.18 25.75
CA VAL A 412 5.99 33.52 25.61
C VAL A 412 4.50 33.39 25.26
N ILE A 413 3.63 33.88 26.14
CA ILE A 413 2.16 33.73 26.06
C ILE A 413 1.49 35.07 25.71
N CYS A 414 0.42 35.00 24.92
CA CYS A 414 -0.42 36.15 24.56
C CYS A 414 -1.20 36.70 25.79
N THR A 415 -1.45 38.01 25.81
CA THR A 415 -2.26 38.64 26.87
C THR A 415 -3.76 38.60 26.56
N GLY A 416 -4.60 38.65 27.60
CA GLY A 416 -6.06 38.85 27.60
C GLY A 416 -6.86 38.49 26.32
N ASP A 417 -7.63 37.40 26.37
CA ASP A 417 -8.59 36.93 25.34
C ASP A 417 -8.07 36.79 23.89
N SER A 418 -6.75 36.86 23.69
CA SER A 418 -6.07 36.61 22.41
C SER A 418 -5.34 35.26 22.42
N TYR A 419 -5.26 34.60 21.26
CA TYR A 419 -4.75 33.23 21.12
C TYR A 419 -3.67 33.17 20.02
N ASN A 420 -2.75 32.22 20.08
CA ASN A 420 -1.74 32.07 19.03
C ASN A 420 -2.38 31.47 17.76
N ASN A 421 -2.40 32.24 16.67
CA ASN A 421 -2.81 31.77 15.35
C ASN A 421 -1.67 31.92 14.34
N GLY A 422 -0.74 30.96 14.36
CA GLY A 422 0.38 30.93 13.41
C GLY A 422 1.47 31.95 13.67
N GLY A 423 1.73 32.30 14.93
CA GLY A 423 2.81 33.21 15.34
C GLY A 423 2.38 34.66 15.63
N VAL A 424 1.07 34.92 15.71
CA VAL A 424 0.50 36.24 16.05
C VAL A 424 -0.60 36.05 17.09
N CYS A 425 -0.69 36.94 18.06
CA CYS A 425 -1.76 36.94 19.07
C CYS A 425 -3.07 37.49 18.47
N ASN A 426 -4.02 36.62 18.12
CA ASN A 426 -5.33 36.96 17.52
C ASN A 426 -6.43 35.94 17.88
N GLN A 427 -7.71 36.27 17.65
CA GLN A 427 -8.81 35.30 17.85
C GLN A 427 -8.80 34.19 16.78
N CYS A 428 -9.27 32.97 17.12
CA CYS A 428 -9.27 31.81 16.22
C CYS A 428 -10.16 32.05 14.97
N GLY A 429 -9.57 32.00 13.78
CA GLY A 429 -10.17 32.49 12.53
C GLY A 429 -11.00 31.51 11.68
N LEU A 430 -11.47 30.37 12.21
CA LEU A 430 -12.29 29.39 11.47
C LEU A 430 -13.37 28.75 12.37
N PRO A 431 -14.54 28.36 11.84
CA PRO A 431 -15.70 27.93 12.67
C PRO A 431 -15.51 26.59 13.39
N TRP A 432 -14.45 25.84 13.07
CA TRP A 432 -14.07 24.57 13.72
C TRP A 432 -12.89 24.70 14.67
N ASN A 433 -12.27 25.88 14.77
CA ASN A 433 -11.15 26.14 15.66
C ASN A 433 -11.66 26.80 16.95
N GLY A 434 -11.37 26.20 18.10
CA GLY A 434 -11.55 26.84 19.40
C GLY A 434 -10.22 26.94 20.14
N PRO A 435 -10.15 27.75 21.20
CA PRO A 435 -8.97 27.76 22.07
C PRO A 435 -8.81 26.37 22.70
N ASN A 436 -7.57 25.91 22.80
CA ASN A 436 -7.25 24.76 23.65
C ASN A 436 -7.53 25.10 25.13
N GLU A 437 -7.59 24.07 25.99
CA GLU A 437 -7.90 24.24 27.42
C GLU A 437 -6.95 25.23 28.11
N ASP A 438 -5.70 25.30 27.65
CA ASP A 438 -4.67 26.17 28.21
C ASP A 438 -4.61 27.58 27.59
N LYS A 439 -5.50 27.90 26.63
CA LYS A 439 -5.53 29.19 25.90
C LYS A 439 -4.24 29.55 25.16
N THR A 440 -3.37 28.58 24.90
CA THR A 440 -2.07 28.77 24.24
C THR A 440 -2.13 28.61 22.71
N GLY A 441 -3.25 28.14 22.15
CA GLY A 441 -3.42 28.02 20.69
C GLY A 441 -4.82 27.63 20.26
N CYS A 442 -5.05 27.63 18.94
CA CYS A 442 -6.31 27.22 18.33
C CYS A 442 -6.25 25.73 17.93
N VAL A 443 -7.15 24.90 18.46
CA VAL A 443 -7.29 23.47 18.11
C VAL A 443 -8.60 23.18 17.38
N MET A 444 -8.53 22.24 16.44
CA MET A 444 -9.68 21.77 15.67
C MET A 444 -10.44 20.68 16.45
N TYR A 445 -11.72 20.90 16.77
CA TYR A 445 -12.53 19.87 17.43
C TYR A 445 -12.93 18.77 16.42
N ALA A 446 -12.28 17.60 16.51
CA ALA A 446 -12.51 16.46 15.62
C ALA A 446 -13.98 16.01 15.57
N ASP A 447 -14.71 16.09 16.69
CA ASP A 447 -16.12 15.69 16.76
C ASP A 447 -17.04 16.58 15.91
N ARG A 448 -16.74 17.88 15.83
CA ARG A 448 -17.49 18.82 14.98
C ARG A 448 -17.19 18.58 13.51
N ALA A 449 -15.94 18.28 13.18
CA ALA A 449 -15.54 17.90 11.82
C ALA A 449 -16.23 16.60 11.37
N LEU A 450 -16.25 15.58 12.22
CA LEU A 450 -16.91 14.30 11.96
C LEU A 450 -18.43 14.46 11.78
N ALA A 451 -19.10 15.23 12.64
CA ALA A 451 -20.55 15.47 12.53
C ALA A 451 -20.92 16.11 11.18
N ILE A 452 -20.13 17.07 10.71
CA ILE A 452 -20.32 17.72 9.42
C ILE A 452 -20.00 16.75 8.27
N ILE A 453 -18.94 15.95 8.35
CA ILE A 453 -18.61 14.92 7.34
C ILE A 453 -19.75 13.90 7.20
N PHE A 454 -20.26 13.37 8.31
CA PHE A 454 -21.39 12.44 8.30
C PHE A 454 -22.64 13.09 7.72
N MET A 455 -22.98 14.31 8.12
CA MET A 455 -24.12 15.04 7.56
C MET A 455 -24.01 15.18 6.04
N ASN A 456 -22.83 15.54 5.53
CA ASN A 456 -22.56 15.69 4.10
C ASN A 456 -22.62 14.35 3.34
N LEU A 457 -22.16 13.25 3.93
CA LEU A 457 -22.29 11.90 3.39
C LEU A 457 -23.77 11.49 3.28
N PHE A 458 -24.56 11.71 4.34
CA PHE A 458 -26.00 11.43 4.33
C PHE A 458 -26.74 12.26 3.29
N LEU A 459 -26.42 13.55 3.15
CA LEU A 459 -27.01 14.43 2.15
C LEU A 459 -26.68 13.95 0.73
N THR A 460 -25.41 13.59 0.48
CA THR A 460 -24.96 13.07 -0.83
C THR A 460 -25.65 11.76 -1.17
N LEU A 461 -25.77 10.84 -0.21
CA LEU A 461 -26.49 9.58 -0.39
C LEU A 461 -27.98 9.83 -0.67
N ALA A 462 -28.60 10.75 0.06
CA ALA A 462 -29.99 11.12 -0.12
C ALA A 462 -30.25 11.74 -1.52
N PHE A 463 -29.39 12.64 -1.98
CA PHE A 463 -29.45 13.18 -3.35
C PHE A 463 -29.20 12.11 -4.41
N PHE A 464 -28.26 11.19 -4.19
CA PHE A 464 -28.01 10.08 -5.08
C PHE A 464 -29.27 9.20 -5.21
N LEU A 465 -29.87 8.79 -4.08
CA LEU A 465 -31.10 8.00 -4.06
C LEU A 465 -32.28 8.74 -4.73
N LEU A 466 -32.46 10.05 -4.47
CA LEU A 466 -33.49 10.85 -5.15
C LEU A 466 -33.24 10.92 -6.66
N SER A 467 -31.98 11.11 -7.07
CA SER A 467 -31.59 11.12 -8.47
C SER A 467 -31.84 9.77 -9.15
N LEU A 468 -31.80 8.65 -8.43
CA LEU A 468 -32.17 7.35 -8.98
C LEU A 468 -33.69 7.24 -9.24
N GLN A 469 -34.52 7.92 -8.47
CA GLN A 469 -35.99 7.85 -8.59
C GLN A 469 -36.56 8.84 -9.61
N LEU A 470 -35.95 10.02 -9.74
CA LEU A 470 -36.41 11.08 -10.65
C LEU A 470 -35.48 11.21 -11.85
N GLU A 471 -36.06 11.26 -13.04
CA GLU A 471 -35.31 11.55 -14.27
C GLU A 471 -35.65 12.94 -14.77
N LEU A 472 -34.64 13.80 -14.83
CA LEU A 472 -34.74 15.06 -15.54
C LEU A 472 -34.65 14.74 -17.02
N THR A 473 -35.77 14.82 -17.71
CA THR A 473 -35.85 14.61 -19.15
C THR A 473 -35.85 15.96 -19.84
N HIS A 474 -34.89 16.14 -20.75
CA HIS A 474 -34.93 17.24 -21.69
C HIS A 474 -35.94 16.90 -22.78
N PRO A 475 -36.90 17.79 -23.12
CA PRO A 475 -37.88 17.53 -24.18
C PRO A 475 -37.23 17.21 -25.54
N ASP A 476 -36.11 17.86 -25.85
CA ASP A 476 -35.54 17.93 -27.21
C ASP A 476 -34.73 16.71 -27.70
N ARG A 477 -34.93 15.51 -27.13
CA ARG A 477 -34.43 14.26 -27.74
C ARG A 477 -35.52 13.28 -28.15
N ALA A 478 -36.78 13.59 -27.91
CA ALA A 478 -37.86 12.96 -28.66
C ALA A 478 -37.83 13.58 -30.07
N ARG A 479 -37.70 12.74 -31.10
CA ARG A 479 -37.80 13.18 -32.50
C ARG A 479 -39.06 14.03 -32.66
N PRO A 480 -39.06 15.07 -33.53
CA PRO A 480 -40.32 15.58 -34.03
C PRO A 480 -41.03 14.40 -34.69
N ALA A 481 -42.11 13.94 -34.07
CA ALA A 481 -43.02 13.03 -34.73
C ALA A 481 -43.65 13.85 -35.86
N GLU A 482 -43.25 13.59 -37.09
CA GLU A 482 -43.97 14.04 -38.28
C GLU A 482 -45.30 13.29 -38.41
N THR A 483 -46.12 13.28 -37.36
CA THR A 483 -47.54 12.98 -37.47
C THR A 483 -48.27 14.30 -37.68
N PRO A 484 -48.72 14.60 -38.91
CA PRO A 484 -49.58 15.74 -39.14
C PRO A 484 -50.91 15.45 -38.42
N GLY A 485 -51.16 16.14 -37.31
CA GLY A 485 -52.41 16.00 -36.55
C GLY A 485 -52.32 16.17 -35.03
N ALA A 486 -51.12 16.15 -34.43
CA ALA A 486 -50.96 16.33 -32.97
C ALA A 486 -50.59 17.78 -32.60
N HIS A 487 -51.47 18.74 -32.90
CA HIS A 487 -51.29 20.18 -32.60
C HIS A 487 -51.68 20.56 -31.15
N TRP A 488 -51.23 19.79 -30.15
CA TRP A 488 -51.44 20.18 -28.75
C TRP A 488 -50.14 20.02 -27.96
N PHE A 489 -49.60 21.13 -27.46
CA PHE A 489 -48.34 21.33 -26.73
C PHE A 489 -47.11 21.82 -27.52
N GLU A 490 -47.27 22.82 -28.38
CA GLU A 490 -46.19 23.79 -28.64
C GLU A 490 -46.10 24.76 -27.46
N GLY A 491 -44.93 24.91 -26.84
CA GLY A 491 -44.64 26.09 -26.01
C GLY A 491 -43.99 25.92 -24.63
N LYS A 492 -43.37 24.79 -24.27
CA LYS A 492 -42.52 24.73 -23.06
C LYS A 492 -41.23 23.92 -23.28
N THR A 493 -40.18 24.59 -23.73
CA THR A 493 -38.78 24.12 -23.84
C THR A 493 -38.08 24.04 -22.46
N GLY A 494 -38.79 23.55 -21.44
CA GLY A 494 -38.27 23.41 -20.10
C GLY A 494 -37.99 21.94 -19.75
N TRP A 495 -36.92 21.69 -18.98
CA TRP A 495 -36.67 20.39 -18.35
C TRP A 495 -37.95 19.90 -17.65
N ARG A 496 -38.38 18.67 -17.96
CA ARG A 496 -39.50 18.03 -17.27
C ARG A 496 -38.97 16.96 -16.33
N VAL A 497 -39.37 17.05 -15.06
CA VAL A 497 -39.19 15.96 -14.10
C VAL A 497 -40.17 14.86 -14.50
N SER A 498 -39.66 13.70 -14.90
CA SER A 498 -40.46 12.49 -15.09
C SER A 498 -40.27 11.55 -13.91
N GLY A 499 -41.28 10.71 -13.64
CA GLY A 499 -41.15 9.64 -12.65
C GLY A 499 -40.15 8.56 -13.09
N ARG A 500 -40.08 7.48 -12.33
CA ARG A 500 -39.11 6.41 -12.53
C ARG A 500 -39.28 5.77 -13.91
N ARG A 501 -38.18 5.69 -14.67
CA ARG A 501 -38.09 4.93 -15.92
C ARG A 501 -37.62 3.53 -15.60
N VAL A 502 -38.37 2.54 -16.07
CA VAL A 502 -37.99 1.13 -15.96
C VAL A 502 -37.65 0.64 -17.35
N LEU A 503 -36.48 0.01 -17.48
CA LEU A 503 -36.02 -0.52 -18.75
C LEU A 503 -36.78 -1.80 -19.09
N ILE A 504 -37.27 -1.86 -20.31
CA ILE A 504 -38.00 -3.00 -20.85
C ILE A 504 -37.00 -3.96 -21.46
N GLU A 505 -37.06 -5.21 -21.05
CA GLU A 505 -36.36 -6.31 -21.70
C GLU A 505 -37.15 -6.80 -22.91
N ASP A 506 -38.44 -7.06 -22.73
CA ASP A 506 -39.31 -7.60 -23.75
C ASP A 506 -40.77 -7.15 -23.58
N ILE A 507 -41.50 -7.08 -24.69
CA ILE A 507 -42.94 -6.96 -24.75
C ILE A 507 -43.41 -8.01 -25.75
N SER A 508 -44.22 -8.94 -25.30
CA SER A 508 -44.75 -10.01 -26.13
C SER A 508 -46.15 -10.41 -25.69
N VAL A 509 -46.91 -10.96 -26.64
CA VAL A 509 -48.19 -11.59 -26.37
C VAL A 509 -47.93 -12.98 -25.77
N GLU A 510 -48.54 -13.27 -24.62
CA GLU A 510 -48.44 -14.56 -23.94
C GLU A 510 -49.82 -15.24 -23.80
N GLY A 511 -49.81 -16.57 -23.65
CA GLY A 511 -51.03 -17.38 -23.58
C GLY A 511 -51.69 -17.60 -24.94
N GLU A 512 -52.99 -17.88 -24.96
CA GLU A 512 -53.81 -18.03 -26.19
C GLU A 512 -54.01 -16.71 -26.97
N GLY A 513 -53.27 -15.65 -26.63
CA GLY A 513 -53.35 -14.35 -27.29
C GLY A 513 -54.07 -13.26 -26.49
N ASP A 514 -54.33 -13.49 -25.20
CA ASP A 514 -55.18 -12.59 -24.40
C ASP A 514 -54.42 -11.64 -23.47
N HIS A 515 -53.11 -11.87 -23.27
CA HIS A 515 -52.28 -11.07 -22.37
C HIS A 515 -51.10 -10.46 -23.12
N LEU A 516 -50.92 -9.15 -22.96
CA LEU A 516 -49.76 -8.43 -23.49
C LEU A 516 -48.79 -8.17 -22.34
N VAL A 517 -47.73 -8.96 -22.25
CA VAL A 517 -46.82 -8.94 -21.11
C VAL A 517 -45.60 -8.07 -21.42
N VAL A 518 -45.27 -7.16 -20.51
CA VAL A 518 -44.01 -6.43 -20.47
C VAL A 518 -43.11 -7.10 -19.44
N THR A 519 -41.96 -7.56 -19.90
CA THR A 519 -40.87 -8.07 -19.06
C THR A 519 -39.81 -6.99 -18.91
N THR A 520 -39.45 -6.69 -17.67
CA THR A 520 -38.47 -5.65 -17.32
C THR A 520 -37.10 -6.23 -17.12
N LEU A 521 -36.06 -5.45 -17.41
CA LEU A 521 -34.70 -5.90 -17.15
C LEU A 521 -34.43 -5.90 -15.64
N GLY A 522 -34.50 -7.07 -15.03
CA GLY A 522 -34.43 -7.27 -13.59
C GLY A 522 -35.73 -6.86 -12.87
N SER A 523 -35.70 -6.86 -11.53
CA SER A 523 -36.88 -6.52 -10.73
C SER A 523 -37.26 -5.04 -10.87
N HIS A 524 -38.52 -4.77 -11.21
CA HIS A 524 -39.05 -3.41 -11.24
C HIS A 524 -39.44 -2.90 -9.83
N PHE A 525 -39.43 -3.77 -8.80
CA PHE A 525 -39.80 -3.44 -7.42
C PHE A 525 -41.16 -2.72 -7.32
N LEU A 526 -42.18 -3.26 -7.99
CA LEU A 526 -43.55 -2.72 -7.94
C LEU A 526 -44.42 -3.72 -7.18
N ARG A 527 -45.43 -3.23 -6.47
CA ARG A 527 -46.31 -4.09 -5.67
C ARG A 527 -47.17 -4.96 -6.58
N VAL A 528 -47.03 -6.28 -6.44
CA VAL A 528 -47.83 -7.28 -7.18
C VAL A 528 -49.32 -7.04 -6.99
N GLY A 529 -50.09 -7.18 -8.08
CA GLY A 529 -51.55 -6.98 -8.11
C GLY A 529 -52.00 -5.52 -8.23
N THR A 530 -51.08 -4.55 -8.28
CA THR A 530 -51.44 -3.14 -8.47
C THR A 530 -51.58 -2.77 -9.94
N THR A 531 -52.56 -1.91 -10.24
CA THR A 531 -52.82 -1.40 -11.59
C THR A 531 -52.61 0.11 -11.64
N PHE A 532 -51.86 0.59 -12.64
CA PHE A 532 -51.56 2.02 -12.81
C PHE A 532 -51.39 2.40 -14.28
N ARG A 533 -51.36 3.72 -14.54
CA ARG A 533 -51.09 4.25 -15.88
C ARG A 533 -49.59 4.32 -16.12
N VAL A 534 -49.18 3.81 -17.27
CA VAL A 534 -47.79 3.86 -17.76
C VAL A 534 -47.74 4.56 -19.12
N HIS A 535 -46.62 5.21 -19.40
CA HIS A 535 -46.32 5.76 -20.71
C HIS A 535 -45.04 5.15 -21.25
N PHE A 536 -45.04 4.73 -22.52
CA PHE A 536 -43.88 4.10 -23.15
C PHE A 536 -43.05 5.12 -23.92
N THR A 537 -41.73 4.94 -23.88
CA THR A 537 -40.78 5.75 -24.64
C THR A 537 -39.70 4.87 -25.23
N GLN A 538 -39.30 5.16 -26.46
CA GLN A 538 -38.17 4.51 -27.14
C GLN A 538 -38.35 3.00 -27.34
N THR A 539 -39.59 2.49 -27.28
CA THR A 539 -39.91 1.12 -27.71
C THR A 539 -39.82 0.99 -29.24
N ASN A 540 -39.90 2.12 -29.95
CA ASN A 540 -39.98 2.22 -31.40
C ASN A 540 -41.25 1.57 -31.98
N HIS A 541 -42.24 1.25 -31.14
CA HIS A 541 -43.51 0.68 -31.56
C HIS A 541 -44.61 1.75 -31.53
N TYR A 542 -45.29 1.95 -32.65
CA TYR A 542 -46.25 3.04 -32.85
C TYR A 542 -47.50 2.96 -31.95
N LEU A 543 -47.91 1.76 -31.51
CA LEU A 543 -49.01 1.59 -30.55
C LEU A 543 -48.62 1.83 -29.09
N LEU A 544 -47.32 1.91 -28.81
CA LEU A 544 -46.79 2.04 -27.45
C LEU A 544 -46.25 3.46 -27.22
N ASP A 545 -45.30 3.88 -28.04
CA ASP A 545 -44.63 5.18 -27.88
C ASP A 545 -45.62 6.33 -28.09
N GLY A 546 -45.69 7.25 -27.12
CA GLY A 546 -46.57 8.41 -27.17
C GLY A 546 -48.00 8.16 -26.65
N GLN A 547 -48.32 6.93 -26.25
CA GLN A 547 -49.63 6.59 -25.69
C GLN A 547 -49.53 6.16 -24.21
N TYR A 548 -50.57 6.49 -23.44
CA TYR A 548 -50.73 5.94 -22.09
C TYR A 548 -51.44 4.59 -22.18
N LYS A 549 -50.94 3.61 -21.42
CA LYS A 549 -51.54 2.29 -21.26
C LYS A 549 -51.82 2.01 -19.79
N ARG A 550 -52.66 1.02 -19.54
CA ARG A 550 -52.93 0.48 -18.22
C ARG A 550 -52.02 -0.73 -18.02
N ALA A 551 -51.24 -0.75 -16.94
CA ALA A 551 -50.37 -1.87 -16.59
C ALA A 551 -50.78 -2.45 -15.24
N THR A 552 -50.85 -3.78 -15.15
CA THR A 552 -51.10 -4.52 -13.90
C THR A 552 -49.87 -5.35 -13.57
N VAL A 553 -49.37 -5.25 -12.34
CA VAL A 553 -48.16 -5.96 -11.91
C VAL A 553 -48.47 -7.45 -11.70
N VAL A 554 -47.86 -8.31 -12.50
CA VAL A 554 -48.00 -9.77 -12.41
C VAL A 554 -47.04 -10.34 -11.37
N ASP A 555 -45.76 -9.98 -11.45
CA ASP A 555 -44.72 -10.42 -10.51
C ASP A 555 -43.62 -9.36 -10.34
N GLY A 556 -42.40 -9.75 -9.94
CA GLY A 556 -41.29 -8.82 -9.71
C GLY A 556 -40.69 -8.20 -10.98
N SER A 557 -40.90 -8.79 -12.16
CA SER A 557 -40.36 -8.32 -13.44
C SER A 557 -41.39 -8.28 -14.58
N ARG A 558 -42.64 -8.70 -14.34
CA ARG A 558 -43.67 -8.81 -15.38
C ARG A 558 -44.89 -7.94 -15.10
N LEU A 559 -45.38 -7.29 -16.15
CA LEU A 559 -46.59 -6.46 -16.14
C LEU A 559 -47.53 -6.88 -17.27
N ASP A 560 -48.83 -6.97 -17.01
CA ASP A 560 -49.85 -7.19 -18.03
C ASP A 560 -50.40 -5.85 -18.53
N LEU A 561 -50.43 -5.65 -19.84
CA LEU A 561 -50.79 -4.39 -20.49
C LEU A 561 -52.15 -4.45 -21.15
N HIS A 562 -52.92 -3.38 -20.93
CA HIS A 562 -54.22 -3.15 -21.53
C HIS A 562 -54.32 -1.72 -22.07
N ASN A 563 -55.22 -1.50 -23.00
CA ASN A 563 -55.64 -0.14 -23.33
C ASN A 563 -56.28 0.53 -22.10
N LEU A 564 -56.45 1.85 -22.16
CA LEU A 564 -57.02 2.61 -21.03
C LEU A 564 -58.47 2.20 -20.71
N ASP A 565 -59.20 1.70 -21.70
CA ASP A 565 -60.55 1.14 -21.59
C ASP A 565 -60.57 -0.32 -21.11
N GLY A 566 -59.39 -0.96 -20.96
CA GLY A 566 -59.27 -2.37 -20.57
C GLY A 566 -59.33 -3.34 -21.75
N THR A 567 -59.36 -2.87 -22.99
CA THR A 567 -59.34 -3.75 -24.17
C THR A 567 -57.93 -4.27 -24.46
N PHE A 568 -57.87 -5.50 -24.96
CA PHE A 568 -56.64 -6.12 -25.44
C PHE A 568 -56.14 -5.44 -26.72
N PHE A 569 -54.83 -5.37 -26.88
CA PHE A 569 -54.18 -5.02 -28.14
C PHE A 569 -52.86 -5.79 -28.27
N ALA A 570 -52.47 -6.12 -29.49
CA ALA A 570 -51.20 -6.78 -29.76
C ALA A 570 -50.09 -5.74 -30.05
N ALA A 571 -48.94 -5.91 -29.42
CA ALA A 571 -47.73 -5.14 -29.69
C ALA A 571 -46.50 -5.99 -29.35
N ASP A 572 -45.41 -5.80 -30.10
CA ASP A 572 -44.15 -6.51 -29.84
C ASP A 572 -42.98 -5.52 -29.87
N ALA A 573 -42.16 -5.55 -28.83
CA ALA A 573 -40.92 -4.75 -28.76
C ALA A 573 -39.91 -5.41 -27.82
N SER A 574 -38.63 -5.16 -28.00
CA SER A 574 -37.58 -5.70 -27.11
C SER A 574 -36.62 -4.60 -26.66
N GLY A 575 -37.21 -3.55 -26.10
CA GLY A 575 -36.46 -2.42 -25.59
C GLY A 575 -37.35 -1.21 -25.32
N GLY A 576 -36.70 -0.11 -24.97
CA GLY A 576 -37.37 1.11 -24.54
C GLY A 576 -37.61 1.12 -23.04
N PHE A 577 -38.44 2.05 -22.61
CA PHE A 577 -38.73 2.29 -21.21
C PHE A 577 -40.21 2.51 -21.03
N PHE A 578 -40.79 1.97 -19.97
CA PHE A 578 -42.03 2.53 -19.46
C PHE A 578 -41.69 3.52 -18.33
N VAL A 579 -42.47 4.59 -18.29
CA VAL A 579 -42.29 5.70 -17.37
C VAL A 579 -43.52 5.74 -16.47
N LEU A 580 -43.28 5.66 -15.17
CA LEU A 580 -44.31 5.87 -14.16
C LEU A 580 -44.58 7.36 -14.03
N SER A 581 -45.84 7.73 -13.77
CA SER A 581 -46.12 9.10 -13.32
C SER A 581 -45.41 9.36 -11.98
N ILE A 582 -45.12 10.62 -11.65
CA ILE A 582 -44.47 10.97 -10.38
C ILE A 582 -45.26 10.40 -9.19
N PRO A 583 -46.60 10.59 -9.08
CA PRO A 583 -47.38 9.98 -8.01
C PRO A 583 -47.25 8.44 -8.01
N CYS A 584 -47.40 7.80 -9.17
CA CYS A 584 -47.30 6.33 -9.26
C CYS A 584 -45.92 5.80 -8.83
N THR A 585 -44.85 6.56 -9.09
CA THR A 585 -43.51 6.21 -8.63
C THR A 585 -43.47 6.07 -7.12
N PHE A 586 -44.08 7.01 -6.39
CA PHE A 586 -44.13 7.00 -4.92
C PHE A 586 -45.11 5.97 -4.35
N TRP A 587 -46.30 5.81 -4.94
CA TRP A 587 -47.35 4.95 -4.38
C TRP A 587 -47.15 3.45 -4.63
N TYR A 588 -46.52 3.06 -5.76
CA TYR A 588 -46.47 1.66 -6.18
C TYR A 588 -45.08 1.01 -6.09
N ALA A 589 -44.00 1.79 -5.95
CA ALA A 589 -42.65 1.23 -5.83
C ALA A 589 -42.37 0.71 -4.41
N GLN A 590 -42.04 -0.57 -4.29
CA GLN A 590 -41.61 -1.20 -3.04
C GLN A 590 -40.27 -0.67 -2.53
N ALA A 591 -39.49 0.03 -3.36
CA ALA A 591 -38.21 0.65 -2.97
C ALA A 591 -38.35 1.69 -1.83
N TYR A 592 -39.56 2.17 -1.55
CA TYR A 592 -39.86 3.02 -0.39
C TYR A 592 -39.97 2.26 0.94
N ALA A 593 -39.78 0.93 0.95
CA ALA A 593 -39.62 0.18 2.20
C ALA A 593 -38.29 0.49 2.92
N CYS A 594 -37.27 1.02 2.23
CA CYS A 594 -35.95 1.24 2.86
C CYS A 594 -35.66 2.69 3.30
N VAL A 595 -36.32 3.72 2.76
CA VAL A 595 -36.24 5.09 3.34
C VAL A 595 -37.56 5.86 3.07
N PRO A 596 -38.41 6.09 4.08
CA PRO A 596 -39.60 6.91 3.96
C PRO A 596 -39.28 8.31 3.43
N LEU A 597 -40.11 8.84 2.54
CA LEU A 597 -40.09 10.26 2.13
C LEU A 597 -40.01 11.20 3.34
N LEU A 598 -40.63 10.81 4.46
CA LEU A 598 -40.52 11.49 5.75
C LEU A 598 -39.08 11.56 6.27
N LEU A 599 -38.32 10.47 6.24
CA LEU A 599 -36.92 10.44 6.66
C LEU A 599 -36.04 11.33 5.78
N PHE A 600 -36.33 11.38 4.47
CA PHE A 600 -35.67 12.29 3.52
C PHE A 600 -36.03 13.77 3.75
N CYS A 601 -37.32 14.07 3.96
CA CYS A 601 -37.76 15.42 4.31
C CYS A 601 -37.17 15.86 5.65
N THR A 602 -37.09 14.96 6.64
CA THR A 602 -36.47 15.27 7.93
C THR A 602 -34.97 15.50 7.79
N THR A 603 -34.24 14.75 6.95
CA THR A 603 -32.80 15.01 6.75
C THR A 603 -32.55 16.32 6.01
N LEU A 604 -33.39 16.69 5.04
CA LEU A 604 -33.32 18.01 4.39
C LEU A 604 -33.69 19.16 5.34
N ILE A 605 -34.68 18.98 6.21
CA ILE A 605 -35.07 19.98 7.21
C ILE A 605 -33.97 20.13 8.27
N VAL A 606 -33.38 19.02 8.76
CA VAL A 606 -32.26 19.04 9.72
C VAL A 606 -31.01 19.66 9.09
N ALA A 607 -30.71 19.36 7.82
CA ALA A 607 -29.65 20.00 7.07
C ALA A 607 -29.88 21.50 6.87
N GLY A 608 -31.08 21.90 6.46
CA GLY A 608 -31.46 23.30 6.28
C GLY A 608 -31.43 24.09 7.58
N THR A 609 -31.97 23.53 8.67
CA THR A 609 -31.96 24.19 9.99
C THR A 609 -30.56 24.33 10.55
N SER A 610 -29.70 23.32 10.38
CA SER A 610 -28.28 23.42 10.77
C SER A 610 -27.54 24.47 9.95
N MET A 611 -27.79 24.57 8.64
CA MET A 611 -27.20 25.64 7.82
C MET A 611 -27.62 27.04 8.26
N VAL A 612 -28.86 27.20 8.74
CA VAL A 612 -29.38 28.49 9.22
C VAL A 612 -28.85 28.83 10.61
N THR A 613 -28.67 27.86 11.50
CA THR A 613 -28.16 28.10 12.86
C THR A 613 -26.64 28.31 12.93
N PHE A 614 -25.88 27.94 11.90
CA PHE A 614 -24.41 28.04 11.86
C PHE A 614 -23.85 29.12 10.90
N ALA A 615 -24.69 30.01 10.35
CA ALA A 615 -24.25 31.13 9.49
C ALA A 615 -24.44 32.46 10.22
N PRO A 616 -23.36 33.18 10.61
CA PRO A 616 -22.36 33.77 9.68
C PRO A 616 -20.88 33.52 10.10
N PRO A 617 -19.86 33.67 9.21
CA PRO A 617 -19.87 34.40 7.92
C PRO A 617 -19.55 33.61 6.62
N TYR A 618 -19.74 32.28 6.52
CA TYR A 618 -19.27 31.50 5.34
C TYR A 618 -20.37 30.89 4.43
N PRO A 619 -21.33 31.65 3.87
CA PRO A 619 -22.37 31.09 2.99
C PRO A 619 -21.79 30.51 1.69
N VAL A 620 -20.69 31.07 1.16
CA VAL A 620 -20.11 30.69 -0.13
C VAL A 620 -19.51 29.28 -0.11
N ALA A 621 -18.76 28.93 0.94
CA ALA A 621 -18.11 27.63 1.05
C ALA A 621 -19.13 26.48 1.11
N VAL A 622 -20.23 26.69 1.82
CA VAL A 622 -21.32 25.73 1.96
C VAL A 622 -22.04 25.50 0.62
N THR A 623 -22.31 26.55 -0.16
CA THR A 623 -22.87 26.40 -1.51
C THR A 623 -21.93 25.66 -2.47
N LEU A 624 -20.61 25.86 -2.38
CA LEU A 624 -19.66 25.14 -3.22
C LEU A 624 -19.62 23.64 -2.88
N VAL A 625 -19.61 23.28 -1.60
CA VAL A 625 -19.60 21.87 -1.16
C VAL A 625 -20.86 21.13 -1.64
N THR A 626 -22.03 21.73 -1.49
CA THR A 626 -23.30 21.14 -1.95
C THR A 626 -23.36 21.00 -3.48
N ALA A 627 -22.84 21.97 -4.24
CA ALA A 627 -22.76 21.88 -5.69
C ALA A 627 -21.81 20.76 -6.15
N VAL A 628 -20.65 20.62 -5.51
CA VAL A 628 -19.69 19.53 -5.79
C VAL A 628 -20.29 18.16 -5.48
N GLN A 629 -21.01 18.01 -4.35
CA GLN A 629 -21.69 16.77 -4.00
C GLN A 629 -22.78 16.39 -5.01
N MET A 630 -23.56 17.37 -5.47
CA MET A 630 -24.56 17.14 -6.51
C MET A 630 -23.90 16.71 -7.82
N ALA A 631 -22.77 17.32 -8.20
CA ALA A 631 -21.99 16.91 -9.37
C ALA A 631 -21.46 15.48 -9.23
N ILE A 632 -20.92 15.11 -8.06
CA ILE A 632 -20.45 13.75 -7.75
C ILE A 632 -21.60 12.74 -7.84
N ALA A 633 -22.75 13.02 -7.23
CA ALA A 633 -23.92 12.14 -7.30
C ALA A 633 -24.41 11.94 -8.75
N LEU A 634 -24.40 13.00 -9.57
CA LEU A 634 -24.74 12.93 -10.99
C LEU A 634 -23.69 12.15 -11.81
N LEU A 635 -22.40 12.28 -11.50
CA LEU A 635 -21.33 11.50 -12.10
C LEU A 635 -21.47 10.01 -11.76
N PHE A 636 -21.67 9.67 -10.48
CA PHE A 636 -21.91 8.28 -10.06
C PHE A 636 -23.16 7.70 -10.71
N ARG A 637 -24.25 8.48 -10.82
CA ARG A 637 -25.44 8.08 -11.59
C ARG A 637 -25.09 7.81 -13.05
N GLY A 638 -24.29 8.67 -13.68
CA GLY A 638 -23.83 8.51 -15.06
C GLY A 638 -23.02 7.24 -15.26
N LEU A 639 -22.04 6.99 -14.38
CA LEU A 639 -21.20 5.79 -14.39
C LEU A 639 -22.01 4.52 -14.10
N TRP A 640 -22.94 4.56 -13.15
CA TRP A 640 -23.82 3.44 -12.82
C TRP A 640 -24.78 3.11 -13.98
N LYS A 641 -25.40 4.13 -14.59
CA LYS A 641 -26.25 3.97 -15.78
C LYS A 641 -25.47 3.45 -16.98
N SER A 642 -24.21 3.87 -17.13
CA SER A 642 -23.31 3.38 -18.19
C SER A 642 -22.87 1.93 -17.98
N ARG A 643 -22.69 1.48 -16.73
CA ARG A 643 -22.16 0.15 -16.41
C ARG A 643 -23.21 -0.95 -16.26
N ARG A 644 -24.47 -0.64 -15.90
CA ARG A 644 -25.43 -1.69 -15.47
C ARG A 644 -26.57 -2.07 -16.40
N VAL A 645 -26.85 -1.38 -17.51
CA VAL A 645 -28.18 -1.57 -18.13
C VAL A 645 -28.16 -1.58 -19.66
N GLN A 646 -27.62 -2.65 -20.25
CA GLN A 646 -27.92 -3.02 -21.64
C GLN A 646 -28.87 -4.22 -21.65
N THR A 647 -29.97 -4.13 -22.41
CA THR A 647 -30.84 -5.29 -22.64
C THR A 647 -30.09 -6.37 -23.43
N PRO A 648 -30.49 -7.65 -23.32
CA PRO A 648 -29.90 -8.73 -24.13
C PRO A 648 -29.96 -8.42 -25.63
N LEU A 649 -31.07 -7.87 -26.12
CA LEU A 649 -31.16 -7.44 -27.53
C LEU A 649 -30.15 -6.34 -27.86
N ARG A 650 -30.00 -5.32 -26.99
CA ARG A 650 -29.05 -4.23 -27.23
C ARG A 650 -27.60 -4.72 -27.30
N ARG A 651 -27.22 -5.66 -26.45
CA ARG A 651 -25.91 -6.32 -26.49
C ARG A 651 -25.71 -7.07 -27.80
N ARG A 652 -26.72 -7.84 -28.24
CA ARG A 652 -26.69 -8.58 -29.51
C ARG A 652 -26.65 -7.65 -30.73
N LEU A 653 -27.40 -6.55 -30.72
CA LEU A 653 -27.32 -5.51 -31.75
C LEU A 653 -25.92 -4.92 -31.85
N GLN A 654 -25.26 -4.63 -30.73
CA GLN A 654 -23.88 -4.12 -30.75
C GLN A 654 -22.90 -5.12 -31.36
N GLN A 655 -23.05 -6.41 -31.03
CA GLN A 655 -22.24 -7.48 -31.62
C GLN A 655 -22.46 -7.58 -33.14
N TYR A 656 -23.71 -7.58 -33.60
CA TYR A 656 -24.03 -7.63 -35.02
C TYR A 656 -23.54 -6.38 -35.78
N ILE A 657 -23.73 -5.19 -35.20
CA ILE A 657 -23.22 -3.94 -35.79
C ILE A 657 -21.70 -3.97 -35.90
N ALA A 658 -20.99 -4.48 -34.89
CA ALA A 658 -19.53 -4.62 -34.95
C ALA A 658 -19.10 -5.60 -36.05
N MET A 659 -19.83 -6.70 -36.23
CA MET A 659 -19.61 -7.66 -37.33
C MET A 659 -19.85 -7.03 -38.71
N ILE A 660 -20.92 -6.27 -38.91
CA ILE A 660 -21.13 -5.61 -40.22
C ILE A 660 -20.18 -4.41 -40.39
N ASP A 661 -19.79 -3.70 -39.31
CA ASP A 661 -18.78 -2.64 -39.38
C ASP A 661 -17.41 -3.19 -39.80
N SER A 662 -17.05 -4.45 -39.46
CA SER A 662 -15.81 -5.06 -39.95
C SER A 662 -15.89 -5.47 -41.42
N GLN A 663 -17.05 -5.96 -41.87
CA GLN A 663 -17.26 -6.38 -43.26
C GLN A 663 -17.47 -5.20 -44.24
N ASN A 664 -18.13 -4.13 -43.78
CA ASN A 664 -18.41 -2.93 -44.56
C ASN A 664 -18.22 -1.68 -43.67
N PRO A 665 -16.96 -1.22 -43.45
CA PRO A 665 -16.64 -0.13 -42.53
C PRO A 665 -17.09 1.25 -43.02
N ARG A 666 -17.36 1.40 -44.32
CA ARG A 666 -17.74 2.67 -44.96
C ARG A 666 -18.93 2.44 -45.91
N PRO A 667 -20.12 2.10 -45.38
CA PRO A 667 -21.29 1.87 -46.22
C PRO A 667 -21.62 3.16 -46.98
N GLN A 668 -21.82 3.03 -48.28
CA GLN A 668 -22.19 4.14 -49.16
C GLN A 668 -23.65 4.02 -49.58
N PRO A 669 -24.36 5.15 -49.75
CA PRO A 669 -25.67 5.11 -50.39
C PRO A 669 -25.55 4.64 -51.84
N CYS A 670 -26.55 3.92 -52.34
CA CYS A 670 -26.68 3.58 -53.75
C CYS A 670 -28.04 4.05 -54.28
N ASP A 671 -28.24 4.02 -55.59
CA ASP A 671 -29.52 4.44 -56.17
C ASP A 671 -30.67 3.58 -55.67
N ARG A 672 -31.83 4.21 -55.46
CA ARG A 672 -33.05 3.51 -55.06
C ARG A 672 -33.57 2.62 -56.20
N GLY A 673 -34.26 1.54 -55.86
CA GLY A 673 -34.74 0.55 -56.82
C GLY A 673 -33.81 -0.66 -56.92
N ALA A 674 -33.38 -0.98 -58.14
CA ALA A 674 -32.79 -2.27 -58.50
C ALA A 674 -31.47 -2.60 -57.78
N SER A 675 -30.67 -1.60 -57.46
CA SER A 675 -29.37 -1.73 -56.78
C SER A 675 -29.46 -1.89 -55.26
N ARG A 676 -30.66 -1.95 -54.66
CA ARG A 676 -30.86 -2.07 -53.21
C ARG A 676 -31.41 -3.43 -52.78
N ALA A 677 -30.98 -4.51 -53.40
CA ALA A 677 -31.35 -5.86 -52.98
C ALA A 677 -30.40 -6.41 -51.90
N VAL A 678 -30.85 -7.46 -51.21
CA VAL A 678 -30.05 -8.27 -50.28
C VAL A 678 -30.03 -9.71 -50.76
N THR A 679 -28.91 -10.41 -50.59
CA THR A 679 -28.88 -11.86 -50.82
C THR A 679 -29.69 -12.60 -49.76
N ALA A 680 -30.17 -13.79 -50.09
CA ALA A 680 -30.72 -14.73 -49.12
C ALA A 680 -29.72 -14.99 -47.97
N PHE A 681 -28.42 -15.06 -48.26
CA PHE A 681 -27.37 -15.13 -47.24
C PHE A 681 -27.53 -14.03 -46.17
N ARG A 682 -27.64 -12.76 -46.58
CA ARG A 682 -27.78 -11.63 -45.64
C ARG A 682 -29.08 -11.64 -44.87
N LEU A 683 -30.16 -12.08 -45.50
CA LEU A 683 -31.45 -12.25 -44.84
C LEU A 683 -31.39 -13.32 -43.74
N PHE A 684 -30.80 -14.48 -44.05
CA PHE A 684 -30.67 -15.60 -43.12
C PHE A 684 -29.63 -15.33 -42.03
N GLU A 685 -28.53 -14.66 -42.34
CA GLU A 685 -27.55 -14.19 -41.34
C GLU A 685 -28.23 -13.29 -40.29
N LEU A 686 -29.10 -12.36 -40.72
CA LEU A 686 -29.89 -11.54 -39.78
C LEU A 686 -30.87 -12.39 -38.96
N PHE A 687 -31.59 -13.30 -39.63
CA PHE A 687 -32.59 -14.15 -38.99
C PHE A 687 -31.99 -15.06 -37.91
N GLU A 688 -30.95 -15.82 -38.28
CA GLU A 688 -30.25 -16.77 -37.39
C GLU A 688 -29.60 -16.04 -36.22
N PHE A 689 -28.92 -14.91 -36.48
CA PHE A 689 -28.25 -14.13 -35.43
C PHE A 689 -29.23 -13.61 -34.36
N PHE A 690 -30.46 -13.25 -34.75
CA PHE A 690 -31.48 -12.71 -33.86
C PHE A 690 -32.63 -13.69 -33.56
N GLN A 691 -32.50 -14.97 -33.91
CA GLN A 691 -33.60 -15.96 -33.83
C GLN A 691 -34.26 -16.01 -32.45
N ALA A 692 -33.45 -15.94 -31.38
CA ALA A 692 -33.92 -15.95 -29.99
C ALA A 692 -34.86 -14.76 -29.64
N PHE A 693 -34.75 -13.64 -30.34
CA PHE A 693 -35.58 -12.44 -30.15
C PHE A 693 -36.72 -12.35 -31.16
N ILE A 694 -36.54 -12.93 -32.35
CA ILE A 694 -37.54 -12.88 -33.41
C ILE A 694 -38.71 -13.81 -33.09
N LYS A 695 -38.44 -15.07 -32.71
CA LYS A 695 -39.49 -16.07 -32.45
C LYS A 695 -40.54 -16.09 -33.59
N PHE A 696 -41.81 -15.83 -33.29
CA PHE A 696 -42.92 -15.72 -34.25
C PHE A 696 -43.32 -14.28 -34.61
N ARG A 697 -42.46 -13.29 -34.30
CA ARG A 697 -42.76 -11.88 -34.53
C ARG A 697 -42.69 -11.53 -36.01
N THR A 698 -43.33 -10.42 -36.36
CA THR A 698 -43.58 -9.98 -37.72
C THR A 698 -42.64 -8.84 -38.13
N MET A 699 -42.70 -8.35 -39.37
CA MET A 699 -41.85 -7.23 -39.81
C MET A 699 -42.12 -5.93 -39.04
N TYR A 700 -43.29 -5.79 -38.42
CA TYR A 700 -43.58 -4.70 -37.49
C TYR A 700 -42.67 -4.71 -36.25
N TYR A 701 -42.08 -5.85 -35.90
CA TYR A 701 -41.03 -5.94 -34.87
C TYR A 701 -39.63 -5.80 -35.48
N ILE A 702 -39.37 -6.50 -36.60
CA ILE A 702 -38.05 -6.56 -37.25
C ILE A 702 -37.54 -5.16 -37.61
N ASP A 703 -38.38 -4.32 -38.22
CA ASP A 703 -37.97 -2.98 -38.62
C ASP A 703 -37.55 -2.09 -37.42
N PRO A 704 -38.43 -1.78 -36.45
CA PRO A 704 -38.10 -0.89 -35.34
C PRO A 704 -37.05 -1.43 -34.37
N ASN A 705 -37.00 -2.75 -34.14
CA ASN A 705 -36.14 -3.35 -33.12
C ASN A 705 -34.80 -3.85 -33.69
N LEU A 706 -34.73 -4.18 -34.99
CA LEU A 706 -33.50 -4.70 -35.61
C LEU A 706 -33.00 -3.77 -36.72
N VAL A 707 -33.74 -3.61 -37.82
CA VAL A 707 -33.27 -2.93 -39.04
C VAL A 707 -32.90 -1.47 -38.77
N ARG A 708 -33.84 -0.66 -38.26
CA ARG A 708 -33.58 0.75 -37.96
C ARG A 708 -32.44 0.90 -36.94
N PRO A 709 -32.39 0.17 -35.82
CA PRO A 709 -31.24 0.21 -34.91
C PRO A 709 -29.89 -0.11 -35.57
N ILE A 710 -29.83 -1.13 -36.44
CA ILE A 710 -28.61 -1.51 -37.18
C ILE A 710 -28.17 -0.40 -38.14
N THR A 711 -29.12 0.23 -38.83
CA THR A 711 -28.82 1.27 -39.84
C THR A 711 -28.76 2.69 -39.26
N ARG A 712 -29.01 2.86 -37.95
CA ARG A 712 -29.16 4.17 -37.28
C ARG A 712 -27.96 5.10 -37.44
N LYS A 713 -26.75 4.56 -37.38
CA LYS A 713 -25.49 5.32 -37.45
C LYS A 713 -25.35 6.06 -38.78
N HIS A 714 -25.74 5.41 -39.88
CA HIS A 714 -25.57 5.94 -41.24
C HIS A 714 -26.87 6.47 -41.84
N LYS A 715 -28.03 6.14 -41.27
CA LYS A 715 -29.37 6.46 -41.80
C LYS A 715 -29.54 6.02 -43.27
N LEU A 716 -29.09 4.80 -43.55
CA LEU A 716 -29.18 4.12 -44.86
C LEU A 716 -30.22 2.98 -44.80
N SER A 717 -30.56 2.39 -45.95
CA SER A 717 -31.29 1.12 -45.99
C SER A 717 -30.45 -0.03 -45.40
N PHE A 718 -31.09 -1.16 -45.09
CA PHE A 718 -30.34 -2.34 -44.63
C PHE A 718 -29.44 -2.87 -45.74
N ALA A 719 -29.92 -2.90 -46.98
CA ALA A 719 -29.14 -3.32 -48.15
C ALA A 719 -27.85 -2.50 -48.31
N GLU A 720 -27.93 -1.18 -48.24
CA GLU A 720 -26.77 -0.28 -48.29
C GLU A 720 -25.80 -0.55 -47.12
N ARG A 721 -26.34 -0.87 -45.95
CA ARG A 721 -25.54 -1.13 -44.73
C ARG A 721 -24.74 -2.43 -44.81
N VAL A 722 -25.31 -3.51 -45.36
CA VAL A 722 -24.68 -4.85 -45.40
C VAL A 722 -23.93 -5.14 -46.70
N GLY A 723 -24.01 -4.25 -47.69
CA GLY A 723 -23.42 -4.43 -49.00
C GLY A 723 -24.52 -4.65 -50.04
N PRO A 724 -24.95 -3.60 -50.77
CA PRO A 724 -26.09 -3.68 -51.67
C PRO A 724 -25.82 -4.63 -52.84
N GLN A 725 -26.88 -5.29 -53.32
CA GLN A 725 -26.83 -6.21 -54.46
C GLN A 725 -27.80 -5.77 -55.55
N GLN A 726 -27.55 -6.24 -56.78
CA GLN A 726 -28.51 -6.13 -57.86
C GLN A 726 -29.69 -7.07 -57.60
N VAL A 727 -30.93 -6.58 -57.75
CA VAL A 727 -32.14 -7.42 -57.63
C VAL A 727 -32.18 -8.51 -58.68
N GLN A 728 -32.45 -9.75 -58.25
CA GLN A 728 -32.87 -10.83 -59.14
C GLN A 728 -34.38 -11.05 -59.05
N PHE A 729 -34.94 -11.04 -57.84
CA PHE A 729 -36.39 -11.20 -57.63
C PHE A 729 -36.94 -10.14 -56.70
N PHE A 730 -38.14 -9.65 -57.01
CA PHE A 730 -38.87 -8.74 -56.15
C PHE A 730 -39.73 -9.53 -55.16
N ILE A 731 -39.71 -9.18 -53.89
CA ILE A 731 -40.58 -9.80 -52.88
C ILE A 731 -41.79 -8.91 -52.59
N SER A 732 -42.98 -9.42 -52.90
CA SER A 732 -44.24 -8.86 -52.42
C SER A 732 -44.68 -9.59 -51.15
N HIS A 733 -44.87 -8.87 -50.04
CA HIS A 733 -45.24 -9.48 -48.78
C HIS A 733 -46.05 -8.56 -47.86
N TRP A 734 -46.77 -9.17 -46.93
CA TRP A 734 -47.40 -8.45 -45.83
C TRP A 734 -46.45 -8.35 -44.64
N TRP A 735 -46.42 -7.17 -44.00
CA TRP A 735 -45.60 -6.96 -42.81
C TRP A 735 -46.06 -7.76 -41.59
N GLY A 736 -47.32 -8.21 -41.55
CA GLY A 736 -47.86 -9.02 -40.46
C GLY A 736 -47.57 -10.52 -40.58
N THR A 737 -46.93 -10.98 -41.66
CA THR A 737 -46.48 -12.37 -41.76
C THR A 737 -45.38 -12.63 -40.72
N PRO A 738 -45.45 -13.72 -39.92
CA PRO A 738 -44.37 -14.10 -39.02
C PRO A 738 -43.04 -14.22 -39.78
N PHE A 739 -41.98 -13.59 -39.29
CA PHE A 739 -40.71 -13.48 -40.01
C PHE A 739 -40.07 -14.84 -40.27
N VAL A 740 -40.22 -15.80 -39.35
CA VAL A 740 -39.78 -17.19 -39.56
C VAL A 740 -40.46 -17.85 -40.77
N ARG A 741 -41.77 -17.63 -40.97
CA ARG A 741 -42.53 -18.15 -42.11
C ARG A 741 -42.17 -17.42 -43.40
N PHE A 742 -41.90 -16.12 -43.30
CA PHE A 742 -41.37 -15.32 -44.39
C PHE A 742 -40.03 -15.88 -44.88
N CYS A 743 -39.05 -16.05 -43.99
CA CYS A 743 -37.74 -16.60 -44.33
C CYS A 743 -37.87 -17.99 -44.96
N GLU A 744 -38.68 -18.89 -44.39
CA GLU A 744 -38.87 -20.22 -44.96
C GLU A 744 -39.47 -20.16 -46.38
N SER A 745 -40.43 -19.27 -46.64
CA SER A 745 -40.99 -19.08 -47.98
C SER A 745 -39.93 -18.56 -48.98
N VAL A 746 -39.04 -17.67 -48.52
CA VAL A 746 -37.90 -17.19 -49.32
C VAL A 746 -36.89 -18.31 -49.59
N ARG A 747 -36.61 -19.18 -48.61
CA ARG A 747 -35.74 -20.35 -48.79
C ARG A 747 -36.28 -21.29 -49.85
N ARG A 748 -37.57 -21.66 -49.75
CA ARG A 748 -38.23 -22.54 -50.72
C ARG A 748 -38.15 -21.97 -52.13
N HIS A 749 -38.37 -20.67 -52.29
CA HIS A 749 -38.20 -20.01 -53.58
C HIS A 749 -36.73 -20.00 -54.04
N ALA A 750 -35.79 -19.69 -53.17
CA ALA A 750 -34.37 -19.63 -53.52
C ALA A 750 -33.82 -20.99 -53.97
N VAL A 751 -34.10 -22.05 -53.23
CA VAL A 751 -33.73 -23.45 -53.53
C VAL A 751 -34.26 -23.88 -54.89
N GLN A 752 -35.52 -23.52 -55.16
CA GLN A 752 -36.17 -23.86 -56.40
C GLN A 752 -35.56 -23.15 -57.62
N ILE A 753 -35.23 -21.86 -57.47
CA ILE A 753 -34.63 -21.08 -58.55
C ILE A 753 -33.14 -21.44 -58.75
N SER A 754 -32.42 -21.82 -57.69
CA SER A 754 -31.06 -22.34 -57.82
C SER A 754 -31.00 -23.76 -58.37
N GLY A 755 -32.08 -24.52 -58.26
CA GLY A 755 -32.12 -25.95 -58.62
C GLY A 755 -31.25 -26.82 -57.72
N SER A 756 -30.94 -26.36 -56.50
CA SER A 756 -30.05 -27.05 -55.56
C SER A 756 -30.38 -26.67 -54.12
N GLU A 757 -30.40 -27.68 -53.23
CA GLU A 757 -30.56 -27.50 -51.79
C GLU A 757 -29.26 -27.04 -51.10
N ASP A 758 -28.13 -27.06 -51.79
CA ASP A 758 -26.85 -26.60 -51.25
C ASP A 758 -26.91 -25.11 -50.88
N GLU A 759 -26.65 -24.83 -49.60
CA GLU A 759 -26.65 -23.48 -49.05
C GLU A 759 -25.71 -22.52 -49.76
N SER A 760 -24.58 -23.02 -50.28
CA SER A 760 -23.61 -22.18 -50.99
C SER A 760 -24.18 -21.60 -52.28
N THR A 761 -25.19 -22.25 -52.85
CA THR A 761 -25.81 -21.87 -54.12
C THR A 761 -27.06 -21.02 -53.90
N TRP A 762 -28.06 -21.50 -53.15
CA TRP A 762 -29.34 -20.79 -53.04
C TRP A 762 -29.24 -19.52 -52.20
N LYS A 763 -28.30 -19.45 -51.24
CA LYS A 763 -28.08 -18.23 -50.43
C LYS A 763 -27.52 -17.06 -51.26
N LEU A 764 -27.04 -17.28 -52.49
CA LEU A 764 -26.57 -16.21 -53.39
C LEU A 764 -27.72 -15.49 -54.13
N VAL A 765 -28.93 -16.05 -54.15
CA VAL A 765 -30.08 -15.41 -54.81
C VAL A 765 -30.42 -14.09 -54.11
N SER A 766 -30.59 -13.02 -54.89
CA SER A 766 -30.81 -11.68 -54.36
C SER A 766 -32.25 -11.19 -54.51
N TYR A 767 -32.75 -10.58 -53.44
CA TYR A 767 -34.13 -10.18 -53.28
C TYR A 767 -34.23 -8.70 -52.94
N TRP A 768 -35.14 -8.00 -53.65
CA TRP A 768 -35.59 -6.69 -53.22
C TRP A 768 -36.76 -6.88 -52.25
N ILE A 769 -36.63 -6.36 -51.03
CA ILE A 769 -37.58 -6.57 -49.94
C ILE A 769 -37.84 -5.24 -49.28
N CYS A 770 -39.09 -4.77 -49.27
CA CYS A 770 -39.39 -3.39 -48.88
C CYS A 770 -38.84 -2.99 -47.49
N THR A 771 -38.83 -3.89 -46.51
CA THR A 771 -38.25 -3.64 -45.17
C THR A 771 -36.74 -3.38 -45.21
N PHE A 772 -36.00 -4.08 -46.07
CA PHE A 772 -34.52 -4.05 -46.11
C PHE A 772 -33.97 -3.12 -47.19
N SER A 773 -34.70 -2.95 -48.29
CA SER A 773 -34.30 -2.21 -49.48
C SER A 773 -34.63 -0.73 -49.40
N ASN A 774 -35.78 -0.37 -48.81
CA ASN A 774 -36.14 1.03 -48.59
C ASN A 774 -35.33 1.63 -47.44
N ASN A 775 -34.95 2.89 -47.55
CA ASN A 775 -34.43 3.64 -46.42
C ASN A 775 -35.56 3.97 -45.44
N GLN A 776 -35.65 3.19 -44.36
CA GLN A 776 -36.66 3.32 -43.31
C GLN A 776 -36.63 4.67 -42.55
N TYR A 777 -35.59 5.49 -42.75
CA TYR A 777 -35.51 6.85 -42.22
C TYR A 777 -36.10 7.91 -43.17
N ARG A 778 -36.29 7.57 -44.44
CA ARG A 778 -36.69 8.50 -45.51
C ARG A 778 -37.80 7.91 -46.39
N ILE A 779 -38.76 7.21 -45.78
CA ILE A 779 -39.84 6.52 -46.52
C ILE A 779 -40.61 7.44 -47.47
N LYS A 780 -40.81 8.72 -47.12
CA LYS A 780 -41.44 9.69 -48.03
C LYS A 780 -40.63 9.87 -49.32
N GLU A 781 -39.31 9.91 -49.23
CA GLU A 781 -38.41 9.95 -50.40
C GLU A 781 -38.45 8.62 -51.17
N GLU A 782 -38.57 7.48 -50.48
CA GLU A 782 -38.67 6.16 -51.13
C GLU A 782 -39.98 5.97 -51.90
N LEU A 783 -41.07 6.60 -51.45
CA LEU A 783 -42.36 6.57 -52.15
C LEU A 783 -42.40 7.56 -53.32
N GLY A 784 -41.66 8.67 -53.23
CA GLY A 784 -41.60 9.70 -54.26
C GLY A 784 -42.89 10.54 -54.37
N THR A 785 -42.93 11.44 -55.35
CA THR A 785 -44.11 12.28 -55.63
C THR A 785 -45.12 11.57 -56.51
N TYR A 786 -44.65 10.74 -57.44
CA TYR A 786 -45.47 9.91 -58.30
C TYR A 786 -45.17 8.43 -58.04
N HIS A 787 -46.16 7.55 -58.20
CA HIS A 787 -46.00 6.10 -57.99
C HIS A 787 -44.83 5.49 -58.79
N LYS A 788 -44.51 6.04 -59.98
CA LYS A 788 -43.38 5.59 -60.82
C LYS A 788 -42.01 5.98 -60.27
N ASP A 789 -41.97 6.99 -59.40
CA ASP A 789 -40.75 7.39 -58.70
C ASP A 789 -40.44 6.48 -57.52
N SER A 790 -41.42 5.67 -57.10
CA SER A 790 -41.29 4.83 -55.92
C SER A 790 -40.21 3.76 -56.12
N SER A 791 -39.47 3.46 -55.05
CA SER A 791 -38.43 2.43 -55.05
C SER A 791 -38.97 1.05 -55.43
N PHE A 792 -40.25 0.80 -55.17
CA PHE A 792 -40.98 -0.40 -55.58
C PHE A 792 -41.04 -0.49 -57.11
N TYR A 793 -41.55 0.56 -57.76
CA TYR A 793 -41.67 0.62 -59.22
C TYR A 793 -40.30 0.53 -59.89
N LEU A 794 -39.32 1.28 -59.38
CA LEU A 794 -37.96 1.30 -59.93
C LEU A 794 -37.24 -0.05 -59.82
N ALA A 795 -37.50 -0.84 -58.78
CA ALA A 795 -36.95 -2.19 -58.65
C ALA A 795 -37.60 -3.16 -59.64
N LEU A 796 -38.94 -3.19 -59.70
CA LEU A 796 -39.72 -4.06 -60.59
C LEU A 796 -39.45 -3.76 -62.07
N HIS A 797 -39.47 -2.48 -62.48
CA HIS A 797 -39.30 -2.04 -63.87
C HIS A 797 -37.83 -1.86 -64.31
N SER A 798 -36.88 -2.37 -63.53
CA SER A 798 -35.45 -2.21 -63.81
C SER A 798 -34.94 -2.97 -65.04
N GLY A 799 -35.71 -3.91 -65.58
CA GLY A 799 -35.32 -4.80 -66.67
C GLY A 799 -34.35 -5.91 -66.28
N VAL A 800 -33.78 -5.86 -65.07
CA VAL A 800 -32.92 -6.92 -64.51
C VAL A 800 -33.64 -7.80 -63.49
N CYS A 801 -34.76 -7.31 -62.93
CA CYS A 801 -35.64 -8.11 -62.09
C CYS A 801 -36.30 -9.21 -62.95
N LYS A 802 -36.11 -10.48 -62.55
CA LYS A 802 -36.57 -11.65 -63.30
C LYS A 802 -38.03 -12.00 -63.02
N GLY A 803 -38.53 -11.73 -61.82
CA GLY A 803 -39.89 -12.11 -61.44
C GLY A 803 -40.28 -11.59 -60.06
N THR A 804 -41.50 -11.88 -59.64
CA THR A 804 -42.04 -11.51 -58.32
C THR A 804 -42.33 -12.74 -57.47
N ALA A 805 -41.67 -12.84 -56.32
CA ALA A 805 -41.96 -13.83 -55.29
C ALA A 805 -42.97 -13.24 -54.30
N MET A 806 -44.20 -13.74 -54.35
CA MET A 806 -45.30 -13.30 -53.49
C MET A 806 -45.44 -14.24 -52.29
N ILE A 807 -45.19 -13.72 -51.09
CA ILE A 807 -45.13 -14.51 -49.85
C ILE A 807 -46.53 -14.71 -49.28
N MET A 808 -47.13 -15.86 -49.57
CA MET A 808 -48.50 -16.22 -49.25
C MET A 808 -48.62 -16.91 -47.89
N ASP A 809 -49.58 -16.45 -47.08
CA ASP A 809 -50.11 -17.21 -45.95
C ASP A 809 -51.41 -17.93 -46.36
N GLU A 810 -51.92 -18.81 -45.49
CA GLU A 810 -53.11 -19.63 -45.79
C GLU A 810 -54.37 -18.79 -46.01
N ARG A 811 -54.38 -17.54 -45.51
CA ARG A 811 -55.48 -16.59 -45.60
C ARG A 811 -55.33 -15.58 -46.75
N ALA A 812 -54.26 -15.69 -47.54
CA ALA A 812 -53.89 -14.75 -48.58
C ALA A 812 -53.94 -13.28 -48.11
N SER A 813 -53.49 -13.02 -46.88
CA SER A 813 -53.67 -11.76 -46.15
C SER A 813 -53.07 -10.56 -46.89
N LEU A 814 -51.96 -10.76 -47.61
CA LEU A 814 -51.29 -9.72 -48.39
C LEU A 814 -52.18 -9.12 -49.50
N LEU A 815 -53.08 -9.90 -50.08
CA LEU A 815 -53.96 -9.44 -51.15
C LEU A 815 -55.06 -8.49 -50.63
N ASN A 816 -55.22 -8.36 -49.31
CA ASN A 816 -56.07 -7.34 -48.69
C ASN A 816 -55.33 -6.00 -48.48
N ARG A 817 -54.11 -5.84 -49.02
CA ARG A 817 -53.27 -4.65 -48.85
C ARG A 817 -53.08 -3.94 -50.20
N SER A 818 -53.40 -2.65 -50.26
CA SER A 818 -53.37 -1.90 -51.52
C SER A 818 -51.97 -1.84 -52.14
N TRP A 819 -50.91 -1.68 -51.34
CA TRP A 819 -49.54 -1.67 -51.87
C TRP A 819 -49.12 -3.03 -52.50
N CYS A 820 -49.54 -4.16 -51.93
CA CYS A 820 -49.31 -5.48 -52.55
C CYS A 820 -50.15 -5.67 -53.82
N LEU A 821 -51.34 -5.06 -53.88
CA LEU A 821 -52.14 -4.99 -55.11
C LEU A 821 -51.43 -4.17 -56.19
N PHE A 822 -50.80 -3.05 -55.84
CA PHE A 822 -49.98 -2.29 -56.77
C PHE A 822 -48.83 -3.12 -57.31
N GLU A 823 -48.09 -3.83 -56.44
CA GLU A 823 -47.01 -4.74 -56.85
C GLU A 823 -47.52 -5.82 -57.81
N LEU A 824 -48.64 -6.48 -57.49
CA LEU A 824 -49.30 -7.46 -58.36
C LEU A 824 -49.69 -6.87 -59.72
N LEU A 825 -50.28 -5.67 -59.72
CA LEU A 825 -50.64 -4.96 -60.95
C LEU A 825 -49.42 -4.77 -61.84
N GLN A 826 -48.31 -4.29 -61.28
CA GLN A 826 -47.07 -4.07 -62.01
C GLN A 826 -46.46 -5.39 -62.52
N THR A 827 -46.45 -6.46 -61.71
CA THR A 827 -46.02 -7.80 -62.15
C THR A 827 -46.80 -8.28 -63.38
N VAL A 828 -48.13 -8.18 -63.37
CA VAL A 828 -49.00 -8.60 -64.48
C VAL A 828 -48.80 -7.73 -65.74
N THR A 829 -48.50 -6.45 -65.57
CA THR A 829 -48.15 -5.56 -66.68
C THR A 829 -46.80 -5.94 -67.28
N LEU A 830 -45.81 -6.31 -66.46
CA LEU A 830 -44.48 -6.74 -66.89
C LEU A 830 -44.50 -8.09 -67.61
N GLU A 831 -45.29 -9.06 -67.17
CA GLU A 831 -45.46 -10.35 -67.85
C GLU A 831 -45.93 -10.21 -69.30
N LYS A 832 -46.70 -9.16 -69.62
CA LYS A 832 -47.18 -8.89 -70.98
C LYS A 832 -46.18 -8.10 -71.83
N THR A 833 -45.29 -7.35 -71.18
CA THR A 833 -44.45 -6.35 -71.85
C THR A 833 -42.98 -6.76 -71.92
N GLN A 834 -42.51 -7.67 -71.07
CA GLN A 834 -41.12 -8.12 -71.00
C GLN A 834 -41.01 -9.64 -71.17
N ALA A 835 -40.36 -10.07 -72.26
CA ALA A 835 -40.20 -11.49 -72.58
C ALA A 835 -39.34 -12.28 -71.57
N ASN A 836 -38.39 -11.62 -70.92
CA ASN A 836 -37.46 -12.25 -69.96
C ASN A 836 -37.98 -12.23 -68.51
N PHE A 837 -39.19 -11.72 -68.28
CA PHE A 837 -39.80 -11.67 -66.96
C PHE A 837 -40.60 -12.96 -66.74
N THR A 838 -40.17 -13.79 -65.78
CA THR A 838 -40.74 -15.11 -65.50
C THR A 838 -42.08 -15.05 -64.77
N GLY A 839 -42.48 -13.87 -64.30
CA GLY A 839 -43.81 -13.62 -63.76
C GLY A 839 -43.94 -13.80 -62.25
N LEU A 840 -45.14 -14.20 -61.84
CA LEU A 840 -45.57 -14.32 -60.45
C LEU A 840 -45.35 -15.72 -59.86
N TYR A 841 -44.67 -15.80 -58.71
CA TYR A 841 -44.52 -17.02 -57.90
C TYR A 841 -45.26 -16.91 -56.57
N PHE A 842 -46.16 -17.85 -56.27
CA PHE A 842 -46.84 -17.98 -54.99
C PHE A 842 -45.98 -18.82 -54.05
N CYS A 843 -45.23 -18.14 -53.19
CA CYS A 843 -44.28 -18.75 -52.26
C CYS A 843 -44.95 -18.96 -50.90
N THR A 844 -44.88 -20.19 -50.38
CA THR A 844 -45.39 -20.54 -49.06
C THR A 844 -44.30 -21.20 -48.21
N PRO A 845 -44.48 -21.32 -46.89
CA PRO A 845 -43.52 -22.02 -46.05
C PRO A 845 -43.35 -23.51 -46.40
N THR A 846 -44.31 -24.11 -47.12
CA THR A 846 -44.23 -25.51 -47.54
C THR A 846 -43.60 -25.70 -48.92
N GLY A 847 -43.63 -24.67 -49.77
CA GLY A 847 -43.17 -24.78 -51.16
C GLY A 847 -43.67 -23.66 -52.07
N VAL A 848 -43.31 -23.71 -53.35
CA VAL A 848 -43.77 -22.76 -54.38
C VAL A 848 -44.91 -23.38 -55.18
N LEU A 849 -46.13 -22.84 -55.07
CA LEU A 849 -47.32 -23.47 -55.68
C LEU A 849 -47.19 -23.58 -57.20
N ASN A 850 -46.53 -22.61 -57.85
CA ASN A 850 -46.35 -22.60 -59.31
C ASN A 850 -45.60 -23.81 -59.85
N ASN A 851 -44.92 -24.57 -58.99
CA ASN A 851 -44.17 -25.76 -59.37
C ASN A 851 -44.76 -27.04 -58.81
N GLY A 852 -45.78 -26.95 -57.95
CA GLY A 852 -46.43 -28.10 -57.33
C GLY A 852 -45.91 -28.48 -55.95
N ASP A 853 -44.89 -27.78 -55.42
CA ASP A 853 -44.17 -28.18 -54.20
C ASP A 853 -44.91 -27.91 -52.87
N ALA A 854 -46.01 -27.15 -52.89
CA ALA A 854 -46.76 -26.80 -51.68
C ALA A 854 -47.67 -27.95 -51.24
N THR A 855 -47.96 -28.05 -49.94
CA THR A 855 -48.89 -29.08 -49.45
C THR A 855 -50.29 -28.88 -50.03
N VAL A 856 -50.96 -29.99 -50.32
CA VAL A 856 -52.32 -29.99 -50.90
C VAL A 856 -53.29 -29.19 -50.05
N GLU A 857 -53.23 -29.35 -48.73
CA GLU A 857 -54.10 -28.63 -47.80
C GLU A 857 -53.91 -27.11 -47.91
N LEU A 858 -52.67 -26.63 -47.90
CA LEU A 858 -52.37 -25.21 -47.99
C LEU A 858 -52.78 -24.64 -49.34
N ALA A 859 -52.46 -25.37 -50.43
CA ALA A 859 -52.85 -25.01 -51.78
C ALA A 859 -54.38 -24.87 -51.90
N MET A 860 -55.14 -25.84 -51.36
CA MET A 860 -56.60 -25.81 -51.34
C MET A 860 -57.17 -24.66 -50.51
N ASN A 861 -56.58 -24.36 -49.35
CA ASN A 861 -57.01 -23.24 -48.50
C ASN A 861 -56.79 -21.88 -49.18
N ILE A 862 -55.62 -21.68 -49.80
CA ILE A 862 -55.31 -20.48 -50.59
C ILE A 862 -56.26 -20.37 -51.79
N GLY A 863 -56.50 -21.49 -52.50
CA GLY A 863 -57.44 -21.59 -53.62
C GLY A 863 -58.85 -21.14 -53.25
N LYS A 864 -59.41 -21.72 -52.18
CA LYS A 864 -60.73 -21.37 -51.65
C LYS A 864 -60.81 -19.90 -51.26
N ARG A 865 -59.76 -19.36 -50.63
CA ARG A 865 -59.73 -17.97 -50.19
C ARG A 865 -59.71 -16.99 -51.36
N ILE A 866 -58.88 -17.23 -52.37
CA ILE A 866 -58.76 -16.35 -53.55
C ILE A 866 -59.99 -16.43 -54.45
N ALA A 867 -60.67 -17.58 -54.52
CA ALA A 867 -61.90 -17.73 -55.30
C ALA A 867 -62.99 -16.72 -54.89
N GLY A 868 -63.09 -16.41 -53.59
CA GLY A 868 -64.04 -15.43 -53.04
C GLY A 868 -63.46 -14.03 -52.81
N LEU A 869 -62.16 -13.81 -53.06
CA LEU A 869 -61.50 -12.53 -52.80
C LEU A 869 -61.80 -11.52 -53.91
N SER A 870 -62.02 -10.27 -53.54
CA SER A 870 -62.03 -9.12 -54.46
C SER A 870 -60.96 -8.12 -54.06
N LEU A 871 -60.05 -7.82 -54.99
CA LEU A 871 -58.92 -6.91 -54.74
C LEU A 871 -59.38 -5.45 -54.52
N GLN A 872 -60.60 -5.08 -54.94
CA GLN A 872 -61.20 -3.78 -54.65
C GLN A 872 -61.37 -3.51 -53.15
N SER A 873 -61.51 -4.57 -52.36
CA SER A 873 -61.67 -4.48 -50.90
C SER A 873 -60.35 -4.24 -50.15
N ALA A 874 -59.21 -4.21 -50.87
CA ALA A 874 -57.91 -3.96 -50.27
C ALA A 874 -57.85 -2.64 -49.49
N THR A 875 -57.05 -2.62 -48.44
CA THR A 875 -56.92 -1.51 -47.50
C THR A 875 -55.49 -0.98 -47.44
N ALA A 876 -55.35 0.30 -47.14
CA ALA A 876 -54.08 0.96 -46.88
C ALA A 876 -54.18 1.82 -45.63
N THR A 877 -53.03 2.10 -45.00
CA THR A 877 -52.97 3.00 -43.83
C THR A 877 -53.29 4.44 -44.23
N SER A 878 -52.92 4.84 -45.45
CA SER A 878 -53.26 6.12 -46.07
C SER A 878 -54.42 5.94 -47.03
N GLN A 879 -55.48 6.73 -46.88
CA GLN A 879 -56.61 6.70 -47.80
C GLN A 879 -56.19 7.21 -49.19
N ASP A 880 -55.30 8.21 -49.26
CA ASP A 880 -54.77 8.74 -50.51
C ASP A 880 -54.02 7.68 -51.33
N ASP A 881 -53.22 6.83 -50.66
CA ASP A 881 -52.51 5.71 -51.31
C ASP A 881 -53.51 4.72 -51.90
N LYS A 882 -54.57 4.39 -51.15
CA LYS A 882 -55.63 3.48 -51.61
C LYS A 882 -56.33 4.05 -52.84
N ASP A 883 -56.70 5.33 -52.82
CA ASP A 883 -57.42 5.97 -53.92
C ASP A 883 -56.54 6.09 -55.16
N MET A 884 -55.25 6.42 -54.99
CA MET A 884 -54.25 6.41 -56.05
C MET A 884 -54.13 5.00 -56.68
N ILE A 885 -53.93 3.96 -55.88
CA ILE A 885 -53.75 2.59 -56.39
C ILE A 885 -55.03 2.08 -57.06
N ASN A 886 -56.19 2.38 -56.49
CA ASN A 886 -57.47 2.03 -57.10
C ASN A 886 -57.65 2.70 -58.47
N LYS A 887 -57.27 3.97 -58.58
CA LYS A 887 -57.27 4.69 -59.86
C LYS A 887 -56.33 4.04 -60.88
N LEU A 888 -55.12 3.64 -60.47
CA LEU A 888 -54.18 2.94 -61.35
C LEU A 888 -54.73 1.60 -61.87
N VAL A 889 -55.39 0.81 -61.01
CA VAL A 889 -56.04 -0.44 -61.44
C VAL A 889 -57.12 -0.16 -62.48
N LEU A 890 -57.95 0.88 -62.28
CA LEU A 890 -58.98 1.25 -63.24
C LEU A 890 -58.38 1.76 -64.57
N GLU A 891 -57.29 2.51 -64.52
CA GLU A 891 -56.61 3.04 -65.71
C GLU A 891 -55.88 1.95 -66.51
N GLU A 892 -55.10 1.07 -65.85
CA GLU A 892 -54.28 0.05 -66.52
C GLU A 892 -55.06 -1.22 -66.88
N MET A 893 -56.02 -1.65 -66.04
CA MET A 893 -56.77 -2.90 -66.25
C MET A 893 -58.19 -2.67 -66.75
N GLY A 894 -58.72 -1.45 -66.64
CA GLY A 894 -60.10 -1.08 -66.99
C GLY A 894 -61.15 -1.47 -65.94
N SER A 895 -60.86 -2.47 -65.10
CA SER A 895 -61.73 -2.89 -63.98
C SER A 895 -60.99 -3.77 -62.98
N PHE A 896 -61.46 -3.78 -61.72
CA PHE A 896 -60.98 -4.73 -60.70
C PHE A 896 -61.28 -6.19 -61.04
N HIS A 897 -62.42 -6.45 -61.68
CA HIS A 897 -62.79 -7.80 -62.11
C HIS A 897 -61.75 -8.42 -63.06
N ARG A 898 -61.08 -7.60 -63.89
CA ARG A 898 -60.05 -8.10 -64.80
C ARG A 898 -58.81 -8.59 -64.06
N ILE A 899 -58.32 -7.83 -63.07
CA ILE A 899 -57.16 -8.24 -62.28
C ILE A 899 -57.50 -9.40 -61.33
N ASP A 900 -58.70 -9.42 -60.74
CA ASP A 900 -59.21 -10.57 -59.97
C ASP A 900 -59.20 -11.85 -60.83
N ARG A 901 -59.67 -11.77 -62.08
CA ARG A 901 -59.67 -12.90 -63.01
C ARG A 901 -58.27 -13.35 -63.38
N ILE A 902 -57.33 -12.42 -63.61
CA ILE A 902 -55.94 -12.76 -63.92
C ILE A 902 -55.31 -13.51 -62.74
N LEU A 903 -55.39 -12.96 -61.53
CA LEU A 903 -54.89 -13.60 -60.32
C LEU A 903 -55.47 -15.01 -60.12
N ARG A 904 -56.78 -15.16 -60.29
CA ARG A 904 -57.45 -16.47 -60.22
C ARG A 904 -56.96 -17.44 -61.29
N GLY A 905 -56.64 -16.94 -62.48
CA GLY A 905 -56.03 -17.72 -63.56
C GLY A 905 -54.66 -18.26 -63.17
N HIS A 906 -53.74 -17.40 -62.74
CA HIS A 906 -52.41 -17.82 -62.28
C HIS A 906 -52.49 -18.84 -61.15
N LEU A 907 -53.40 -18.63 -60.18
CA LEU A 907 -53.57 -19.57 -59.10
C LEU A 907 -54.16 -20.91 -59.58
N ALA A 908 -55.15 -20.88 -60.48
CA ALA A 908 -55.72 -22.10 -61.04
C ALA A 908 -54.67 -22.94 -61.78
N ASP A 909 -53.75 -22.30 -62.52
CA ASP A 909 -52.66 -23.00 -63.20
C ASP A 909 -51.64 -23.56 -62.21
N ALA A 910 -51.32 -22.83 -61.14
CA ALA A 910 -50.49 -23.33 -60.05
C ALA A 910 -51.13 -24.55 -59.34
N LEU A 911 -52.43 -24.48 -59.04
CA LEU A 911 -53.17 -25.58 -58.40
C LEU A 911 -53.25 -26.83 -59.29
N LYS A 912 -53.39 -26.68 -60.61
CA LYS A 912 -53.32 -27.82 -61.54
C LYS A 912 -51.97 -28.52 -61.50
N LYS A 913 -50.88 -27.76 -61.37
CA LYS A 913 -49.53 -28.33 -61.22
C LYS A 913 -49.36 -29.06 -59.89
N CYS A 914 -49.83 -28.48 -58.79
CA CYS A 914 -49.89 -29.17 -57.49
C CYS A 914 -50.67 -30.49 -57.59
N GLN A 915 -51.84 -30.46 -58.24
CA GLN A 915 -52.64 -31.67 -58.46
C GLN A 915 -51.85 -32.73 -59.25
N GLY A 916 -51.25 -32.35 -60.39
CA GLY A 916 -50.49 -33.28 -61.21
C GLY A 916 -49.32 -33.93 -60.47
N MET A 917 -48.58 -33.17 -59.67
CA MET A 917 -47.49 -33.74 -58.85
C MET A 917 -47.98 -34.71 -57.77
N VAL A 918 -49.12 -34.40 -57.16
CA VAL A 918 -49.70 -35.27 -56.11
C VAL A 918 -50.20 -36.56 -56.73
N ASP A 919 -50.86 -36.47 -57.89
CA ASP A 919 -51.30 -37.64 -58.65
C ASP A 919 -50.09 -38.52 -59.03
N GLU A 920 -48.99 -37.93 -59.51
CA GLU A 920 -47.72 -38.63 -59.80
C GLU A 920 -47.12 -39.31 -58.56
N GLN A 921 -47.12 -38.63 -57.40
CA GLN A 921 -46.65 -39.22 -56.14
C GLN A 921 -47.51 -40.40 -55.69
N PHE A 922 -48.83 -40.32 -55.85
CA PHE A 922 -49.72 -41.45 -55.58
C PHE A 922 -49.47 -42.61 -56.53
N ASP A 923 -49.29 -42.34 -57.83
CA ASP A 923 -48.98 -43.37 -58.82
C ASP A 923 -47.65 -44.08 -58.52
N ASN A 924 -46.62 -43.33 -58.13
CA ASN A 924 -45.33 -43.90 -57.71
C ASN A 924 -45.49 -44.75 -56.45
N LEU A 925 -46.19 -44.25 -55.43
CA LEU A 925 -46.45 -44.98 -54.20
C LEU A 925 -47.27 -46.26 -54.47
N PHE A 926 -48.29 -46.21 -55.33
CA PHE A 926 -49.04 -47.40 -55.72
C PHE A 926 -48.18 -48.41 -56.48
N THR A 927 -47.27 -47.93 -57.34
CA THR A 927 -46.30 -48.78 -58.06
C THR A 927 -45.36 -49.50 -57.08
N GLU A 928 -44.83 -48.78 -56.10
CA GLU A 928 -43.97 -49.32 -55.04
C GLU A 928 -44.72 -50.35 -54.17
N LEU A 929 -45.95 -50.02 -53.75
CA LEU A 929 -46.78 -50.91 -52.94
C LEU A 929 -47.23 -52.17 -53.69
N GLN A 930 -47.31 -52.12 -55.03
CA GLN A 930 -47.63 -53.27 -55.87
C GLN A 930 -46.41 -54.17 -56.16
N GLY A 931 -45.22 -53.82 -55.67
CA GLY A 931 -44.00 -54.62 -55.85
C GLY A 931 -43.44 -54.61 -57.27
N ASN A 932 -43.85 -53.66 -58.12
CA ASN A 932 -43.38 -53.51 -59.49
C ASN A 932 -42.23 -52.48 -59.60
N ALA A 933 -41.41 -52.34 -58.55
CA ALA A 933 -40.25 -51.45 -58.61
C ALA A 933 -39.29 -51.94 -59.71
N PRO A 934 -38.85 -51.07 -60.64
CA PRO A 934 -37.80 -51.44 -61.59
C PRO A 934 -36.52 -51.77 -60.81
N GLU A 935 -35.98 -52.98 -61.03
CA GLU A 935 -34.78 -53.54 -60.37
C GLU A 935 -33.46 -52.76 -60.64
N ASN A 936 -33.52 -51.58 -61.26
CA ASN A 936 -32.34 -50.82 -61.67
C ASN A 936 -32.31 -49.42 -61.03
N GLU A 937 -31.98 -49.33 -59.74
CA GLU A 937 -31.40 -48.10 -59.16
C GLU A 937 -30.69 -48.36 -57.82
N LEU A 938 -29.90 -49.43 -57.75
CA LEU A 938 -29.05 -49.74 -56.58
C LEU A 938 -27.54 -49.47 -56.82
N GLU A 939 -27.17 -48.73 -57.88
CA GLU A 939 -25.76 -48.45 -58.22
C GLU A 939 -25.32 -46.97 -58.15
N SER A 940 -26.07 -46.04 -57.55
CA SER A 940 -25.62 -44.63 -57.41
C SER A 940 -25.41 -44.11 -55.98
N MET A 941 -25.48 -44.96 -54.95
CA MET A 941 -25.12 -44.59 -53.56
C MET A 941 -23.76 -45.16 -53.09
N GLY A 942 -22.80 -45.31 -54.00
CA GLY A 942 -21.42 -45.65 -53.67
C GLY A 942 -20.46 -44.53 -54.04
N GLU A 943 -19.95 -43.80 -53.04
CA GLU A 943 -18.59 -43.25 -52.88
C GLU A 943 -18.56 -41.91 -52.13
N SER A 944 -18.27 -41.97 -50.82
CA SER A 944 -17.18 -41.20 -50.19
C SER A 944 -17.07 -41.59 -48.71
N HIS A 945 -16.31 -42.65 -48.44
CA HIS A 945 -15.74 -42.87 -47.12
C HIS A 945 -14.61 -41.84 -46.90
N GLY A 946 -14.86 -40.88 -46.01
CA GLY A 946 -13.84 -40.06 -45.35
C GLY A 946 -13.83 -40.41 -43.86
N GLU A 947 -12.64 -40.64 -43.33
CA GLU A 947 -12.33 -41.18 -42.00
C GLU A 947 -12.99 -40.42 -40.82
N SER A 948 -13.57 -41.17 -39.89
CA SER A 948 -13.85 -40.70 -38.53
C SER A 948 -12.61 -40.87 -37.64
N PRO A 949 -12.21 -39.87 -36.83
CA PRO A 949 -11.32 -40.10 -35.72
C PRO A 949 -12.10 -40.56 -34.47
N VAL A 950 -11.43 -41.43 -33.72
CA VAL A 950 -11.77 -42.02 -32.43
C VAL A 950 -12.17 -40.95 -31.40
N PRO A 951 -13.15 -41.18 -30.51
CA PRO A 951 -13.44 -40.27 -29.40
C PRO A 951 -12.44 -40.51 -28.25
N ASP A 952 -11.66 -39.49 -27.93
CA ASP A 952 -10.83 -39.46 -26.73
C ASP A 952 -11.67 -38.96 -25.54
N GLU A 953 -11.74 -39.80 -24.51
CA GLU A 953 -12.27 -39.44 -23.20
C GLU A 953 -11.27 -38.50 -22.51
N SER A 954 -11.62 -37.23 -22.32
CA SER A 954 -11.24 -36.51 -21.09
C SER A 954 -11.82 -35.10 -21.01
N VAL A 955 -12.04 -34.69 -19.76
CA VAL A 955 -12.29 -33.32 -19.25
C VAL A 955 -13.75 -32.88 -19.17
N VAL A 956 -14.39 -33.37 -18.11
CA VAL A 956 -15.37 -32.62 -17.32
C VAL A 956 -14.63 -31.55 -16.50
N SER A 957 -14.93 -30.26 -16.69
CA SER A 957 -15.33 -29.34 -15.61
C SER A 957 -15.46 -27.87 -16.08
N MET A 958 -16.48 -27.20 -15.51
CA MET A 958 -16.75 -25.76 -15.40
C MET A 958 -17.56 -25.07 -16.52
N VAL A 959 -18.90 -25.14 -16.37
CA VAL A 959 -19.77 -23.95 -16.24
C VAL A 959 -20.67 -24.17 -15.03
#